data_AF-A0A3D9MZ63-F1
#
_entry.id   AF-A0A3D9MZ63-F1
#
_cell.length_a   1.000
_cell.length_b   1.000
_cell.length_c   1.000
_cell.angle_alpha   90.00
_cell.angle_beta   90.00
_cell.angle_gamma   90.00
#
_symmetry.space_group_name_H-M   'P 1'
#
loop_
_entity.id
_entity.type
_entity.pdbx_description
1 polymer ?
#
loop_
_entity_poly.entity_id
_entity_poly.type
_entity_poly.pdbx_seq_one_letter_code
_entity_poly.pdbx_strand_id
1 'polypeptide(L)'
;MEIGLIEWFDDSKGFGLIKTADNNEVFLHISNWKDSRNLNTENKIPILFNVGFQRNKNTALDCKYFNKNNSNDWQTLFSIKEHNFIVKVKYSEFNLLQLTFNSLNADFDISIVKDFFIEGIENLSESELLEKHNWIYKTYQNTKIDNLKTLLLKIINFRINKLSNTQILQFWKKKILTDFEPSDSILTHCYKEIEIVELKSIQKIETRNIIIIKKARNLAENFNLLDFLNFDQIFKIIDTENLRTKITRDITKIAKSHYLEIVNQKIDDSTKNEIISIWDLKKIISEQPTFLDDEIINSIKKELEKKIIQNGSFRIVIDSWNENLLELNNDFIKTKVKEQNANDLEYFLNFENSNTEQIDIVLEQLLKLDEYEIVLDKSKFHSIKLFEKYDKLIFNRLEEKEYFAFWKLKKGMILPENHLNTYLNHNEDYYRELDDWLLTKTISKEAAKKILFSNIQETKTINSRFDFYTLYNSIKSIISIDNNSISSLISLQNTCIPLILWHLKIIEEFDFETLKGKFIYFKPNDQVNIFKRLFYLKHNQQIDFDLEKLDEILRADVDLYLSNEQYNNDFVLDISTHIIIECLKSYVKTGNFVFESDLILKDLRNNSDKKFKIEHYFDKCKGRLTADWDWNTVGKITQVFYGEGQFYYAIEFEPGRQAEGKNYYGSYTYFEKNPNFENLKEEVKKIPNRKWNPDKNHWGVPSSNKEDVYLFAKKIDSS
;
A
#
# COMPACT_ATOMS: atom_id res chain seq x y z
N MET A 1 -65.05 -28.83 51.96
CA MET A 1 -64.40 -27.68 52.62
C MET A 1 -63.50 -27.04 51.59
N GLU A 2 -63.47 -25.71 51.54
CA GLU A 2 -62.62 -24.91 50.64
C GLU A 2 -61.58 -24.14 51.46
N ILE A 3 -60.59 -23.57 50.76
CA ILE A 3 -59.52 -22.77 51.35
C ILE A 3 -59.28 -21.51 50.51
N GLY A 4 -58.98 -20.40 51.18
CA GLY A 4 -58.75 -19.11 50.51
C GLY A 4 -58.09 -18.07 51.41
N LEU A 5 -58.02 -16.83 50.91
CA LEU A 5 -57.50 -15.67 51.64
C LEU A 5 -58.56 -14.58 51.75
N ILE A 6 -58.56 -13.85 52.87
CA ILE A 6 -59.38 -12.64 53.00
C ILE A 6 -58.89 -11.60 51.99
N GLU A 7 -59.79 -11.18 51.11
CA GLU A 7 -59.55 -10.09 50.20
C GLU A 7 -59.69 -8.73 50.90
N TRP A 8 -60.78 -8.56 51.62
CA TRP A 8 -61.04 -7.45 52.52
C TRP A 8 -62.11 -7.86 53.55
N PHE A 9 -62.14 -7.13 54.66
CA PHE A 9 -63.14 -7.29 55.71
C PHE A 9 -63.34 -5.94 56.41
N ASP A 10 -64.59 -5.60 56.70
CA ASP A 10 -64.99 -4.36 57.38
C ASP A 10 -65.36 -4.70 58.82
N ASP A 11 -64.43 -4.43 59.76
CA ASP A 11 -64.61 -4.77 61.18
C ASP A 11 -65.83 -4.09 61.80
N SER A 12 -66.17 -2.88 61.34
CA SER A 12 -67.32 -2.12 61.86
C SER A 12 -68.65 -2.75 61.48
N LYS A 13 -68.69 -3.42 60.32
CA LYS A 13 -69.91 -4.07 59.79
C LYS A 13 -69.92 -5.58 59.97
N GLY A 14 -68.78 -6.19 60.32
CA GLY A 14 -68.65 -7.62 60.58
C GLY A 14 -68.76 -8.50 59.34
N PHE A 15 -68.42 -8.01 58.15
CA PHE A 15 -68.42 -8.82 56.93
C PHE A 15 -67.28 -8.49 55.95
N GLY A 16 -66.98 -9.42 55.05
CA GLY A 16 -65.91 -9.33 54.07
C GLY A 16 -66.05 -10.33 52.93
N LEU A 17 -64.94 -10.54 52.22
CA LEU A 17 -64.83 -11.44 51.08
C LEU A 17 -63.58 -12.31 51.20
N ILE A 18 -63.73 -13.59 50.86
CA ILE A 18 -62.64 -14.55 50.71
C ILE A 18 -62.48 -14.87 49.22
N LYS A 19 -61.23 -14.87 48.75
CA LYS A 19 -60.83 -15.32 47.41
C LYS A 19 -60.24 -16.71 47.50
N THR A 20 -60.68 -17.60 46.61
CA THR A 20 -60.13 -18.96 46.47
C THR A 20 -59.18 -19.08 45.29
N ALA A 21 -58.50 -20.21 45.17
CA ALA A 21 -57.57 -20.50 44.08
C ALA A 21 -58.23 -20.52 42.69
N ASP A 22 -59.49 -20.96 42.62
CA ASP A 22 -60.30 -20.92 41.40
C ASP A 22 -60.87 -19.53 41.09
N ASN A 23 -60.36 -18.49 41.78
CA ASN A 23 -60.78 -17.09 41.67
C ASN A 23 -62.25 -16.83 42.06
N ASN A 24 -62.86 -17.75 42.81
CA ASN A 24 -64.21 -17.56 43.33
C ASN A 24 -64.22 -16.57 44.50
N GLU A 25 -65.29 -15.78 44.57
CA GLU A 25 -65.59 -14.85 45.66
C GLU A 25 -66.62 -15.47 46.60
N VAL A 26 -66.25 -15.59 47.88
CA VAL A 26 -67.12 -16.17 48.91
C VAL A 26 -67.32 -15.16 50.03
N PHE A 27 -68.58 -14.82 50.29
CA PHE A 27 -68.95 -13.84 51.31
C PHE A 27 -68.64 -14.35 52.71
N LEU A 28 -67.95 -13.55 53.52
CA LEU A 28 -67.61 -13.87 54.92
C LEU A 28 -68.40 -12.96 55.86
N HIS A 29 -69.06 -13.53 56.86
CA HIS A 29 -69.68 -12.79 57.96
C HIS A 29 -69.09 -13.26 59.30
N ILE A 30 -68.87 -12.35 60.23
CA ILE A 30 -68.18 -12.62 61.50
C ILE A 30 -68.87 -13.71 62.35
N SER A 31 -70.19 -13.83 62.25
CA SER A 31 -70.96 -14.90 62.93
C SER A 31 -70.55 -16.31 62.52
N ASN A 32 -69.96 -16.45 61.33
CA ASN A 32 -69.52 -17.71 60.76
C ASN A 32 -68.06 -18.03 61.13
N TRP A 33 -67.35 -17.13 61.82
CA TRP A 33 -66.02 -17.37 62.36
C TRP A 33 -66.09 -18.30 63.57
N LYS A 34 -65.35 -19.41 63.52
CA LYS A 34 -65.34 -20.46 64.56
C LYS A 34 -63.93 -20.77 65.08
N ASP A 35 -62.90 -20.06 64.61
CA ASP A 35 -61.56 -20.17 65.18
C ASP A 35 -61.49 -19.55 66.58
N SER A 36 -60.66 -20.11 67.46
CA SER A 36 -60.41 -19.53 68.79
C SER A 36 -59.56 -18.26 68.71
N ARG A 37 -58.83 -18.05 67.61
CA ARG A 37 -58.10 -16.82 67.31
C ARG A 37 -59.06 -15.74 66.78
N ASN A 38 -58.84 -14.50 67.17
CA ASN A 38 -59.55 -13.37 66.57
C ASN A 38 -59.23 -13.25 65.07
N LEU A 39 -60.21 -12.79 64.29
CA LEU A 39 -60.02 -12.52 62.87
C LEU A 39 -59.03 -11.36 62.69
N ASN A 40 -57.89 -11.66 62.08
CA ASN A 40 -56.85 -10.75 61.65
C ASN A 40 -56.81 -10.70 60.12
N THR A 41 -57.02 -9.50 59.57
CA THR A 41 -57.12 -9.24 58.13
C THR A 41 -55.80 -8.78 57.51
N GLU A 42 -54.84 -8.39 58.35
CA GLU A 42 -53.52 -7.90 57.97
C GLU A 42 -52.57 -9.06 57.63
N ASN A 43 -52.61 -10.12 58.43
CA ASN A 43 -51.82 -11.32 58.20
C ASN A 43 -52.53 -12.21 57.18
N LYS A 44 -51.90 -12.41 56.01
CA LYS A 44 -52.38 -13.25 54.90
C LYS A 44 -52.31 -14.75 55.25
N ILE A 45 -53.07 -15.16 56.27
CA ILE A 45 -53.16 -16.54 56.75
C ILE A 45 -54.30 -17.24 55.97
N PRO A 46 -54.05 -18.42 55.38
CA PRO A 46 -55.09 -19.21 54.73
C PRO A 46 -56.25 -19.56 55.68
N ILE A 47 -57.48 -19.51 55.16
CA ILE A 47 -58.73 -19.78 55.90
C ILE A 47 -59.44 -20.94 55.25
N LEU A 48 -59.86 -21.92 56.06
CA LEU A 48 -60.75 -22.99 55.65
C LEU A 48 -62.19 -22.67 56.00
N PHE A 49 -63.11 -23.07 55.13
CA PHE A 49 -64.54 -22.84 55.31
C PHE A 49 -65.37 -23.83 54.49
N ASN A 50 -66.65 -23.98 54.84
CA ASN A 50 -67.64 -24.64 54.01
C ASN A 50 -68.37 -23.59 53.16
N VAL A 51 -68.66 -23.90 51.90
CA VAL A 51 -69.50 -23.01 51.07
C VAL A 51 -70.96 -23.40 51.26
N GLY A 52 -71.76 -22.44 51.74
CA GLY A 52 -73.20 -22.52 51.76
C GLY A 52 -73.82 -21.40 50.94
N PHE A 53 -75.12 -21.51 50.63
CA PHE A 53 -75.86 -20.44 49.96
C PHE A 53 -76.78 -19.74 50.97
N GLN A 54 -76.48 -18.49 51.30
CA GLN A 54 -77.26 -17.69 52.24
C GLN A 54 -77.51 -16.30 51.65
N ARG A 55 -78.75 -15.81 51.79
CA ARG A 55 -79.15 -14.46 51.34
C ARG A 55 -78.74 -14.17 49.88
N ASN A 56 -78.98 -15.14 48.99
CA ASN A 56 -78.64 -15.10 47.57
C ASN A 56 -77.14 -14.93 47.24
N LYS A 57 -76.24 -15.36 48.13
CA LYS A 57 -74.79 -15.32 47.92
C LYS A 57 -74.11 -16.60 48.41
N ASN A 58 -73.03 -16.99 47.73
CA ASN A 58 -72.10 -18.00 48.26
C ASN A 58 -71.45 -17.43 49.52
N THR A 59 -71.64 -18.12 50.64
CA THR A 59 -71.27 -17.67 51.98
C THR A 59 -70.36 -18.69 52.64
N ALA A 60 -69.27 -18.21 53.21
CA ALA A 60 -68.31 -19.00 53.97
C ALA A 60 -68.90 -19.30 55.35
N LEU A 61 -69.04 -20.59 55.66
CA LEU A 61 -69.54 -21.14 56.91
C LEU A 61 -68.40 -21.86 57.64
N ASP A 62 -68.51 -21.99 58.95
CA ASP A 62 -67.53 -22.69 59.80
C ASP A 62 -66.08 -22.25 59.56
N CYS A 63 -65.88 -20.94 59.40
CA CYS A 63 -64.60 -20.36 59.01
C CYS A 63 -63.58 -20.51 60.12
N LYS A 64 -62.40 -21.05 59.78
CA LYS A 64 -61.27 -21.16 60.69
C LYS A 64 -59.96 -20.89 59.96
N TYR A 65 -58.94 -20.46 60.67
CA TYR A 65 -57.61 -20.37 60.09
C TYR A 65 -57.02 -21.76 59.89
N PHE A 66 -56.18 -21.90 58.88
CA PHE A 66 -55.39 -23.09 58.64
C PHE A 66 -54.58 -23.48 59.88
N ASN A 67 -54.74 -24.73 60.32
CA ASN A 67 -53.97 -25.30 61.41
C ASN A 67 -52.91 -26.25 60.84
N LYS A 68 -51.64 -25.83 60.91
CA LYS A 68 -50.49 -26.62 60.45
C LYS A 68 -50.35 -27.99 61.11
N ASN A 69 -50.90 -28.20 62.31
CA ASN A 69 -50.83 -29.48 63.00
C ASN A 69 -52.04 -30.39 62.70
N ASN A 70 -52.94 -30.00 61.80
CA ASN A 70 -54.15 -30.77 61.46
C ASN A 70 -54.05 -31.35 60.04
N SER A 71 -54.03 -32.68 59.92
CA SER A 71 -53.94 -33.38 58.64
C SER A 71 -55.10 -33.06 57.68
N ASN A 72 -56.32 -32.88 58.19
CA ASN A 72 -57.49 -32.57 57.35
C ASN A 72 -57.39 -31.18 56.71
N ASP A 73 -56.70 -30.24 57.37
CA ASP A 73 -56.48 -28.90 56.82
C ASP A 73 -55.50 -28.98 55.64
N TRP A 74 -54.43 -29.76 55.78
CA TRP A 74 -53.49 -30.07 54.68
C TRP A 74 -54.17 -30.81 53.53
N GLN A 75 -55.05 -31.77 53.83
CA GLN A 75 -55.84 -32.46 52.81
C GLN A 75 -56.66 -31.47 51.98
N THR A 76 -57.29 -30.49 52.63
CA THR A 76 -58.07 -29.45 51.95
C THR A 76 -57.18 -28.59 51.06
N LEU A 77 -55.98 -28.21 51.52
CA LEU A 77 -55.01 -27.44 50.74
C LEU A 77 -54.52 -28.22 49.50
N PHE A 78 -54.17 -29.51 49.65
CA PHE A 78 -53.69 -30.33 48.53
C PHE A 78 -54.80 -30.78 47.58
N SER A 79 -56.08 -30.71 47.98
CA SER A 79 -57.22 -31.02 47.12
C SER A 79 -57.59 -29.89 46.14
N ILE A 80 -56.88 -28.75 46.16
CA ILE A 80 -57.09 -27.67 45.19
C ILE A 80 -56.86 -28.20 43.77
N LYS A 81 -57.83 -27.95 42.89
CA LYS A 81 -57.84 -28.46 41.52
C LYS A 81 -56.56 -28.08 40.77
N GLU A 82 -56.01 -29.05 40.04
CA GLU A 82 -54.79 -28.90 39.22
C GLU A 82 -53.55 -28.42 40.01
N HIS A 83 -53.60 -28.48 41.36
CA HIS A 83 -52.56 -27.96 42.24
C HIS A 83 -52.21 -26.48 41.96
N ASN A 84 -53.19 -25.69 41.48
CA ASN A 84 -53.01 -24.25 41.29
C ASN A 84 -53.20 -23.50 42.61
N PHE A 85 -52.13 -23.34 43.39
CA PHE A 85 -52.21 -22.69 44.70
C PHE A 85 -52.31 -21.15 44.65
N ILE A 86 -52.48 -20.54 43.48
CA ILE A 86 -52.46 -19.08 43.32
C ILE A 86 -53.84 -18.48 43.61
N VAL A 87 -53.89 -17.54 44.55
CA VAL A 87 -55.07 -16.74 44.89
C VAL A 87 -54.80 -15.29 44.57
N LYS A 88 -55.71 -14.66 43.83
CA LYS A 88 -55.66 -13.22 43.50
C LYS A 88 -56.44 -12.44 44.55
N VAL A 89 -55.74 -11.59 45.30
CA VAL A 89 -56.33 -10.68 46.29
C VAL A 89 -56.04 -9.26 45.85
N LYS A 90 -57.07 -8.51 45.45
CA LYS A 90 -56.92 -7.17 44.83
C LYS A 90 -55.97 -7.21 43.62
N TYR A 91 -54.81 -6.54 43.72
CA TYR A 91 -53.80 -6.45 42.66
C TYR A 91 -52.58 -7.36 42.90
N SER A 92 -52.64 -8.28 43.87
CA SER A 92 -51.52 -9.14 44.25
C SER A 92 -51.88 -10.62 44.15
N GLU A 93 -50.92 -11.41 43.69
CA GLU A 93 -51.00 -12.87 43.63
C GLU A 93 -50.29 -13.49 44.82
N PHE A 94 -50.96 -14.42 45.49
CA PHE A 94 -50.45 -15.13 46.65
C PHE A 94 -50.51 -16.63 46.41
N ASN A 95 -49.42 -17.34 46.71
CA ASN A 95 -49.42 -18.80 46.65
C ASN A 95 -49.75 -19.38 48.03
N LEU A 96 -50.92 -20.01 48.18
CA LEU A 96 -51.39 -20.58 49.45
C LEU A 96 -50.41 -21.59 50.03
N LEU A 97 -49.82 -22.44 49.19
CA LEU A 97 -48.88 -23.45 49.61
C LEU A 97 -47.61 -22.81 50.17
N GLN A 98 -47.06 -21.81 49.48
CA GLN A 98 -45.88 -21.06 49.94
C GLN A 98 -46.16 -20.27 51.22
N LEU A 99 -47.31 -19.61 51.34
CA LEU A 99 -47.71 -18.92 52.57
C LEU A 99 -47.79 -19.90 53.75
N THR A 100 -48.37 -21.07 53.51
CA THR A 100 -48.47 -22.13 54.51
C THR A 100 -47.08 -22.62 54.93
N PHE A 101 -46.20 -22.93 53.97
CA PHE A 101 -44.84 -23.37 54.26
C PHE A 101 -43.99 -22.32 54.99
N ASN A 102 -44.14 -21.04 54.65
CA ASN A 102 -43.44 -19.95 55.32
C ASN A 102 -43.85 -19.76 56.79
N SER A 103 -45.04 -20.25 57.17
CA SER A 103 -45.56 -20.19 58.54
C SER A 103 -45.14 -21.38 59.43
N LEU A 104 -44.45 -22.36 58.85
CA LEU A 104 -43.99 -23.54 59.57
C LEU A 104 -42.73 -23.23 60.38
N ASN A 105 -42.62 -23.91 61.52
CA ASN A 105 -41.47 -23.82 62.41
C ASN A 105 -40.52 -24.99 62.14
N ALA A 106 -39.28 -24.90 62.65
CA ALA A 106 -38.27 -25.95 62.45
C ALA A 106 -38.66 -27.32 63.05
N ASP A 107 -39.54 -27.34 64.05
CA ASP A 107 -40.06 -28.51 64.76
C ASP A 107 -41.34 -29.10 64.13
N PHE A 108 -41.72 -28.66 62.93
CA PHE A 108 -42.91 -29.16 62.24
C PHE A 108 -42.85 -30.68 62.01
N ASP A 109 -43.93 -31.37 62.40
CA ASP A 109 -44.08 -32.80 62.16
C ASP A 109 -44.37 -33.09 60.67
N ILE A 110 -43.32 -33.46 59.95
CA ILE A 110 -43.38 -33.79 58.52
C ILE A 110 -44.25 -35.00 58.21
N SER A 111 -44.59 -35.85 59.19
CA SER A 111 -45.44 -37.02 58.97
C SER A 111 -46.85 -36.63 58.50
N ILE A 112 -47.32 -35.44 58.88
CA ILE A 112 -48.63 -34.89 58.51
C ILE A 112 -48.75 -34.68 56.99
N VAL A 113 -47.66 -34.27 56.33
CA VAL A 113 -47.66 -33.92 54.90
C VAL A 113 -47.03 -34.98 54.00
N LYS A 114 -46.37 -35.98 54.59
CA LYS A 114 -45.55 -36.96 53.89
C LYS A 114 -46.32 -37.69 52.80
N ASP A 115 -47.50 -38.24 53.14
CA ASP A 115 -48.25 -39.09 52.22
C ASP A 115 -48.80 -38.28 51.03
N PHE A 116 -49.17 -37.00 51.24
CA PHE A 116 -49.58 -36.11 50.15
C PHE A 116 -48.47 -35.85 49.13
N PHE A 117 -47.23 -35.68 49.59
CA PHE A 117 -46.10 -35.51 48.66
C PHE A 117 -45.73 -36.80 47.94
N ILE A 118 -45.88 -37.95 48.59
CA ILE A 118 -45.70 -39.26 47.94
C ILE A 118 -46.74 -39.41 46.84
N GLU A 119 -48.02 -39.30 47.17
CA GLU A 119 -49.13 -39.42 46.22
C GLU A 119 -49.01 -38.38 45.10
N GLY A 120 -48.73 -37.12 45.45
CA GLY A 120 -48.56 -36.04 44.51
C GLY A 120 -47.44 -36.28 43.49
N ILE A 121 -46.29 -36.83 43.92
CA ILE A 121 -45.17 -37.17 43.03
C ILE A 121 -45.46 -38.43 42.22
N GLU A 122 -46.10 -39.44 42.82
CA GLU A 122 -46.41 -40.71 42.15
C GLU A 122 -47.45 -40.54 41.03
N ASN A 123 -48.41 -39.61 41.21
CA ASN A 123 -49.43 -39.30 40.24
C ASN A 123 -48.93 -38.43 39.06
N LEU A 124 -47.72 -37.87 39.12
CA LEU A 124 -47.16 -37.14 37.98
C LEU A 124 -46.81 -38.10 36.84
N SER A 125 -47.28 -37.74 35.64
CA SER A 125 -46.80 -38.32 34.39
C SER A 125 -45.31 -38.02 34.18
N GLU A 126 -44.66 -38.81 33.32
CA GLU A 126 -43.25 -38.62 33.02
C GLU A 126 -42.96 -37.25 32.37
N SER A 127 -43.89 -36.72 31.59
CA SER A 127 -43.80 -35.36 31.03
C SER A 127 -43.87 -34.29 32.13
N GLU A 128 -44.77 -34.43 33.10
CA GLU A 128 -44.91 -33.47 34.21
C GLU A 128 -43.71 -33.48 35.15
N LEU A 129 -43.04 -34.63 35.32
CA LEU A 129 -41.76 -34.72 36.05
C LEU A 129 -40.64 -33.92 35.37
N LEU A 130 -40.74 -33.67 34.06
CA LEU A 130 -39.77 -32.87 33.31
C LEU A 130 -40.15 -31.38 33.22
N GLU A 131 -41.23 -30.96 33.88
CA GLU A 131 -41.65 -29.57 33.97
C GLU A 131 -41.05 -28.87 35.18
N LYS A 132 -40.05 -28.01 34.92
CA LYS A 132 -39.33 -27.25 35.96
C LYS A 132 -40.23 -26.42 36.88
N HIS A 133 -41.43 -26.05 36.41
CA HIS A 133 -42.38 -25.22 37.14
C HIS A 133 -43.43 -25.99 37.94
N ASN A 134 -43.34 -27.32 37.97
CA ASN A 134 -44.20 -28.15 38.79
C ASN A 134 -44.15 -27.70 40.26
N TRP A 135 -45.30 -27.73 40.92
CA TRP A 135 -45.47 -27.20 42.27
C TRP A 135 -44.57 -27.91 43.30
N ILE A 136 -44.23 -29.17 43.06
CA ILE A 136 -43.38 -29.98 43.94
C ILE A 136 -41.95 -29.43 43.97
N TYR A 137 -41.38 -29.11 42.80
CA TYR A 137 -40.03 -28.52 42.71
C TYR A 137 -39.99 -27.10 43.27
N LYS A 138 -41.04 -26.30 43.04
CA LYS A 138 -41.18 -24.98 43.67
C LYS A 138 -41.24 -25.08 45.19
N THR A 139 -41.95 -26.08 45.71
CA THR A 139 -42.05 -26.33 47.15
C THR A 139 -40.69 -26.73 47.72
N TYR A 140 -39.98 -27.63 47.04
CA TYR A 140 -38.61 -28.01 47.39
C TYR A 140 -37.64 -26.83 47.45
N GLN A 141 -37.72 -25.92 46.46
CA GLN A 141 -36.85 -24.74 46.39
C GLN A 141 -37.17 -23.69 47.46
N ASN A 142 -38.45 -23.52 47.80
CA ASN A 142 -38.91 -22.45 48.68
C ASN A 142 -39.00 -22.84 50.17
N THR A 143 -39.01 -24.14 50.50
CA THR A 143 -39.09 -24.58 51.90
C THR A 143 -37.80 -24.25 52.67
N LYS A 144 -37.97 -23.70 53.87
CA LYS A 144 -36.87 -23.38 54.81
C LYS A 144 -36.66 -24.48 55.87
N ILE A 145 -37.47 -25.54 55.85
CA ILE A 145 -37.39 -26.63 56.84
C ILE A 145 -36.52 -27.74 56.28
N ASP A 146 -35.35 -27.95 56.87
CA ASP A 146 -34.36 -28.93 56.40
C ASP A 146 -34.91 -30.36 56.37
N ASN A 147 -35.69 -30.76 57.38
CA ASN A 147 -36.30 -32.10 57.44
C ASN A 147 -37.32 -32.32 56.31
N LEU A 148 -38.14 -31.31 56.00
CA LEU A 148 -39.09 -31.38 54.89
C LEU A 148 -38.36 -31.35 53.54
N LYS A 149 -37.34 -30.50 53.40
CA LYS A 149 -36.50 -30.45 52.21
C LYS A 149 -35.86 -31.81 51.93
N THR A 150 -35.30 -32.44 52.96
CA THR A 150 -34.72 -33.78 52.90
C THR A 150 -35.76 -34.84 52.51
N LEU A 151 -36.98 -34.76 53.06
CA LEU A 151 -38.07 -35.67 52.70
C LEU A 151 -38.46 -35.52 51.22
N LEU A 152 -38.69 -34.29 50.76
CA LEU A 152 -39.04 -33.99 49.37
C LEU A 152 -37.97 -34.48 48.41
N LEU A 153 -36.69 -34.21 48.70
CA LEU A 153 -35.58 -34.71 47.88
C LEU A 153 -35.58 -36.23 47.79
N LYS A 154 -35.82 -36.93 48.91
CA LYS A 154 -35.91 -38.41 48.92
C LYS A 154 -37.06 -38.92 48.05
N ILE A 155 -38.26 -38.34 48.15
CA ILE A 155 -39.43 -38.78 47.38
C ILE A 155 -39.21 -38.49 45.89
N ILE A 156 -38.72 -37.29 45.55
CA ILE A 156 -38.39 -36.93 44.16
C ILE A 156 -37.35 -37.90 43.60
N ASN A 157 -36.24 -38.11 44.30
CA ASN A 157 -35.18 -39.02 43.85
C ASN A 157 -35.69 -40.44 43.64
N PHE A 158 -36.54 -40.94 44.55
CA PHE A 158 -37.14 -42.26 44.40
C PHE A 158 -37.97 -42.39 43.12
N ARG A 159 -38.77 -41.36 42.77
CA ARG A 159 -39.57 -41.37 41.54
C ARG A 159 -38.74 -41.17 40.28
N ILE A 160 -37.78 -40.24 40.31
CA ILE A 160 -36.89 -39.96 39.16
C ILE A 160 -36.04 -41.19 38.83
N ASN A 161 -35.55 -41.93 39.82
CA ASN A 161 -34.77 -43.16 39.60
C ASN A 161 -35.58 -44.32 38.99
N LYS A 162 -36.91 -44.20 38.84
CA LYS A 162 -37.75 -45.15 38.09
C LYS A 162 -37.89 -44.79 36.60
N LEU A 163 -37.44 -43.60 36.19
CA LEU A 163 -37.47 -43.18 34.79
C LEU A 163 -36.39 -43.91 33.98
N SER A 164 -36.51 -43.87 32.66
CA SER A 164 -35.43 -44.34 31.78
C SER A 164 -34.16 -43.49 31.92
N ASN A 165 -32.99 -44.07 31.63
CA ASN A 165 -31.71 -43.37 31.75
C ASN A 165 -31.68 -42.03 31.01
N THR A 166 -32.28 -41.96 29.81
CA THR A 166 -32.35 -40.74 28.99
C THR A 166 -33.24 -39.68 29.63
N GLN A 167 -34.36 -40.06 30.22
CA GLN A 167 -35.24 -39.14 30.96
C GLN A 167 -34.58 -38.63 32.24
N ILE A 168 -33.84 -39.48 32.96
CA ILE A 168 -33.06 -39.07 34.13
C ILE A 168 -31.98 -38.04 33.72
N LEU A 169 -31.30 -38.29 32.60
CA LEU A 169 -30.32 -37.35 32.06
C LEU A 169 -31.00 -36.02 31.67
N GLN A 170 -32.15 -36.05 30.99
CA GLN A 170 -32.89 -34.83 30.63
C GLN A 170 -33.32 -34.03 31.86
N PHE A 171 -33.77 -34.71 32.92
CA PHE A 171 -34.12 -34.10 34.18
C PHE A 171 -32.93 -33.31 34.77
N TRP A 172 -31.75 -33.92 34.74
CA TRP A 172 -30.50 -33.30 35.19
C TRP A 172 -30.06 -32.13 34.29
N LYS A 173 -30.02 -32.33 32.96
CA LYS A 173 -29.64 -31.30 31.97
C LYS A 173 -30.49 -30.03 32.08
N LYS A 174 -31.81 -30.19 32.27
CA LYS A 174 -32.76 -29.07 32.44
C LYS A 174 -32.59 -28.34 33.78
N LYS A 175 -31.74 -28.84 34.69
CA LYS A 175 -31.54 -28.33 36.05
C LYS A 175 -32.88 -28.14 36.76
N ILE A 176 -33.74 -29.17 36.70
CA ILE A 176 -35.06 -29.16 37.36
C ILE A 176 -34.85 -29.07 38.88
N LEU A 177 -33.92 -29.89 39.39
CA LEU A 177 -33.32 -29.74 40.70
C LEU A 177 -31.83 -29.43 40.55
N THR A 178 -31.37 -28.38 41.21
CA THR A 178 -29.98 -27.88 41.08
C THR A 178 -28.94 -28.78 41.76
N ASP A 179 -29.39 -29.57 42.71
CA ASP A 179 -28.61 -30.45 43.57
C ASP A 179 -28.85 -31.94 43.29
N PHE A 180 -29.64 -32.25 42.26
CA PHE A 180 -29.76 -33.60 41.73
C PHE A 180 -28.59 -33.90 40.81
N GLU A 181 -27.94 -35.05 41.00
CA GLU A 181 -26.98 -35.63 40.06
C GLU A 181 -27.39 -37.10 39.81
N PRO A 182 -27.50 -37.55 38.54
CA PRO A 182 -27.75 -38.95 38.24
C PRO A 182 -26.64 -39.85 38.77
N SER A 183 -26.93 -41.13 38.99
CA SER A 183 -25.90 -42.08 39.41
C SER A 183 -24.78 -42.22 38.38
N ASP A 184 -23.58 -42.59 38.84
CA ASP A 184 -22.42 -42.86 37.98
C ASP A 184 -22.74 -43.85 36.84
N SER A 185 -23.57 -44.86 37.12
CA SER A 185 -24.01 -45.85 36.12
C SER A 185 -24.81 -45.21 34.98
N ILE A 186 -25.71 -44.27 35.31
CA ILE A 186 -26.54 -43.56 34.31
C ILE A 186 -25.66 -42.60 33.51
N LEU A 187 -24.87 -41.77 34.20
CA LEU A 187 -23.96 -40.81 33.55
C LEU A 187 -22.99 -41.51 32.59
N THR A 188 -22.40 -42.63 33.01
CA THR A 188 -21.49 -43.40 32.16
C THR A 188 -22.20 -44.17 31.06
N HIS A 189 -23.47 -44.54 31.21
CA HIS A 189 -24.28 -45.17 30.17
C HIS A 189 -24.65 -44.16 29.07
N CYS A 190 -25.13 -42.98 29.46
CA CYS A 190 -25.57 -41.92 28.56
C CYS A 190 -24.43 -41.00 28.08
N TYR A 191 -23.17 -41.45 28.13
CA TYR A 191 -21.99 -40.62 27.85
C TYR A 191 -21.99 -39.93 26.47
N LYS A 192 -22.70 -40.48 25.48
CA LYS A 192 -22.84 -39.90 24.13
C LYS A 192 -23.68 -38.62 24.16
N GLU A 193 -24.74 -38.60 24.97
CA GLU A 193 -25.67 -37.48 25.08
C GLU A 193 -25.13 -36.33 25.95
N ILE A 194 -24.08 -36.57 26.75
CA ILE A 194 -23.50 -35.56 27.64
C ILE A 194 -22.62 -34.58 26.85
N GLU A 195 -22.96 -33.30 26.87
CA GLU A 195 -22.21 -32.21 26.25
C GLU A 195 -21.04 -31.73 27.13
N ILE A 196 -20.12 -30.96 26.57
CA ILE A 196 -18.91 -30.49 27.27
C ILE A 196 -19.26 -29.60 28.47
N VAL A 197 -20.28 -28.75 28.33
CA VAL A 197 -20.77 -27.88 29.41
C VAL A 197 -21.31 -28.72 30.59
N GLU A 198 -21.93 -29.86 30.28
CA GLU A 198 -22.49 -30.77 31.27
C GLU A 198 -21.40 -31.60 31.95
N LEU A 199 -20.32 -31.97 31.25
CA LEU A 199 -19.17 -32.63 31.86
C LEU A 199 -18.58 -31.83 33.03
N LYS A 200 -18.57 -30.49 32.94
CA LYS A 200 -18.12 -29.61 34.03
C LYS A 200 -19.04 -29.65 35.25
N SER A 201 -20.30 -30.03 35.06
CA SER A 201 -21.32 -30.06 36.11
C SER A 201 -21.33 -31.38 36.89
N ILE A 202 -20.59 -32.40 36.44
CA ILE A 202 -20.44 -33.68 37.15
C ILE A 202 -19.49 -33.48 38.33
N GLN A 203 -19.97 -33.70 39.55
CA GLN A 203 -19.19 -33.45 40.77
C GLN A 203 -18.07 -34.47 40.94
N LYS A 204 -18.34 -35.74 40.61
CA LYS A 204 -17.40 -36.83 40.82
C LYS A 204 -16.37 -36.92 39.70
N ILE A 205 -15.11 -36.63 40.06
CA ILE A 205 -13.97 -36.62 39.13
C ILE A 205 -13.80 -37.99 38.45
N GLU A 206 -13.95 -39.11 39.18
CA GLU A 206 -13.81 -40.45 38.62
C GLU A 206 -14.86 -40.73 37.53
N THR A 207 -16.10 -40.32 37.75
CA THR A 207 -17.21 -40.51 36.81
C THR A 207 -16.99 -39.70 35.55
N ARG A 208 -16.59 -38.43 35.71
CA ARG A 208 -16.23 -37.56 34.58
C ARG A 208 -15.06 -38.15 33.78
N ASN A 209 -14.04 -38.67 34.45
CA ASN A 209 -12.88 -39.31 33.83
C ASN A 209 -13.29 -40.55 33.00
N ILE A 210 -14.19 -41.38 33.53
CA ILE A 210 -14.73 -42.55 32.80
C ILE A 210 -15.48 -42.09 31.53
N ILE A 211 -16.30 -41.05 31.63
CA ILE A 211 -17.02 -40.50 30.48
C ILE A 211 -16.06 -39.98 29.40
N ILE A 212 -15.02 -39.23 29.79
CA ILE A 212 -14.00 -38.73 28.86
C ILE A 212 -13.32 -39.90 28.13
N ILE A 213 -12.95 -40.96 28.85
CA ILE A 213 -12.38 -42.18 28.23
C ILE A 213 -13.36 -42.82 27.26
N LYS A 214 -14.65 -42.93 27.62
CA LYS A 214 -15.68 -43.48 26.73
C LYS A 214 -15.89 -42.62 25.48
N LYS A 215 -15.86 -41.29 25.61
CA LYS A 215 -15.94 -40.36 24.47
C LYS A 215 -14.73 -40.54 23.54
N ALA A 216 -13.52 -40.63 24.06
CA ALA A 216 -12.32 -40.88 23.26
C ALA A 216 -12.38 -42.23 22.52
N ARG A 217 -12.86 -43.29 23.18
CA ARG A 217 -13.07 -44.61 22.54
C ARG A 217 -14.13 -44.56 21.45
N ASN A 218 -15.28 -43.92 21.71
CA ASN A 218 -16.33 -43.77 20.72
C ASN A 218 -15.83 -43.01 19.48
N LEU A 219 -14.97 -42.00 19.68
CA LEU A 219 -14.35 -41.26 18.59
C LEU A 219 -13.37 -42.13 17.78
N ALA A 220 -12.68 -43.08 18.43
CA ALA A 220 -11.83 -44.05 17.72
C ALA A 220 -12.63 -45.06 16.88
N GLU A 221 -13.83 -45.43 17.34
CA GLU A 221 -14.71 -46.40 16.65
C GLU A 221 -15.57 -45.75 15.55
N ASN A 222 -16.07 -44.54 15.80
CA ASN A 222 -16.97 -43.80 14.92
C ASN A 222 -16.48 -42.35 14.84
N PHE A 223 -15.46 -42.12 14.01
CA PHE A 223 -14.83 -40.81 13.91
C PHE A 223 -15.82 -39.74 13.46
N ASN A 224 -15.88 -38.63 14.20
CA ASN A 224 -16.64 -37.44 13.88
C ASN A 224 -15.74 -36.21 14.07
N LEU A 225 -15.62 -35.37 13.04
CA LEU A 225 -14.72 -34.22 13.06
C LEU A 225 -15.09 -33.21 14.16
N LEU A 226 -16.37 -32.89 14.34
CA LEU A 226 -16.81 -31.93 15.35
C LEU A 226 -16.49 -32.43 16.77
N ASP A 227 -16.73 -33.72 17.03
CA ASP A 227 -16.38 -34.34 18.31
C ASP A 227 -14.87 -34.34 18.55
N PHE A 228 -14.06 -34.57 17.51
CA PHE A 228 -12.60 -34.51 17.60
C PHE A 228 -12.11 -33.09 17.93
N LEU A 229 -12.59 -32.06 17.22
CA LEU A 229 -12.21 -30.67 17.47
C LEU A 229 -12.61 -30.20 18.89
N ASN A 230 -13.73 -30.72 19.40
CA ASN A 230 -14.22 -30.44 20.75
C ASN A 230 -13.28 -30.93 21.87
N PHE A 231 -12.30 -31.80 21.58
CA PHE A 231 -11.35 -32.25 22.60
C PHE A 231 -10.46 -31.13 23.17
N ASP A 232 -10.25 -30.03 22.46
CA ASP A 232 -9.56 -28.84 23.00
C ASP A 232 -10.26 -28.31 24.26
N GLN A 233 -11.60 -28.37 24.29
CA GLN A 233 -12.37 -27.98 25.47
C GLN A 233 -12.37 -29.07 26.54
N ILE A 234 -12.31 -30.35 26.14
CA ILE A 234 -12.22 -31.49 27.07
C ILE A 234 -10.87 -31.49 27.80
N PHE A 235 -9.76 -31.17 27.14
CA PHE A 235 -8.45 -31.08 27.79
C PHE A 235 -8.39 -30.02 28.90
N LYS A 236 -9.23 -28.98 28.83
CA LYS A 236 -9.34 -27.94 29.86
C LYS A 236 -10.03 -28.41 31.13
N ILE A 237 -10.73 -29.55 31.11
CA ILE A 237 -11.49 -30.10 32.26
C ILE A 237 -10.88 -31.38 32.83
N ILE A 238 -9.75 -31.84 32.28
CA ILE A 238 -9.02 -33.00 32.79
C ILE A 238 -8.11 -32.55 33.95
N ASP A 239 -8.46 -32.99 35.16
CA ASP A 239 -7.76 -32.61 36.40
C ASP A 239 -6.53 -33.46 36.71
N THR A 240 -6.39 -34.64 36.10
CA THR A 240 -5.31 -35.58 36.42
C THR A 240 -4.34 -35.74 35.26
N GLU A 241 -3.05 -35.62 35.56
CA GLU A 241 -1.99 -35.72 34.54
C GLU A 241 -1.97 -37.10 33.88
N ASN A 242 -2.19 -38.17 34.65
CA ASN A 242 -2.25 -39.53 34.11
C ASN A 242 -3.38 -39.71 33.07
N LEU A 243 -4.57 -39.16 33.34
CA LEU A 243 -5.65 -39.17 32.36
C LEU A 243 -5.31 -38.30 31.15
N ARG A 244 -4.73 -37.12 31.37
CA ARG A 244 -4.30 -36.22 30.29
C ARG A 244 -3.33 -36.92 29.35
N THR A 245 -2.29 -37.57 29.88
CA THR A 245 -1.32 -38.35 29.09
C THR A 245 -2.02 -39.47 28.30
N LYS A 246 -2.92 -40.22 28.95
CA LYS A 246 -3.66 -41.31 28.29
C LYS A 246 -4.54 -40.81 27.14
N ILE A 247 -5.34 -39.77 27.39
CA ILE A 247 -6.23 -39.18 26.38
C ILE A 247 -5.42 -38.54 25.26
N THR A 248 -4.32 -37.85 25.56
CA THR A 248 -3.39 -37.33 24.53
C THR A 248 -2.94 -38.44 23.61
N ARG A 249 -2.42 -39.55 24.16
CA ARG A 249 -1.97 -40.70 23.36
C ARG A 249 -3.11 -41.32 22.53
N ASP A 250 -4.30 -41.45 23.10
CA ASP A 250 -5.44 -42.04 22.39
C ASP A 250 -5.94 -41.09 21.26
N ILE A 251 -5.98 -39.77 21.50
CA ILE A 251 -6.34 -38.75 20.51
C ILE A 251 -5.28 -38.60 19.42
N THR A 252 -3.99 -38.64 19.74
CA THR A 252 -2.90 -38.67 18.75
C THR A 252 -3.03 -39.87 17.82
N LYS A 253 -3.39 -41.06 18.34
CA LYS A 253 -3.64 -42.24 17.49
C LYS A 253 -4.81 -42.02 16.54
N ILE A 254 -5.91 -41.46 17.04
CA ILE A 254 -7.10 -41.13 16.22
C ILE A 254 -6.74 -40.09 15.16
N ALA A 255 -5.92 -39.10 15.52
CA ALA A 255 -5.48 -38.06 14.61
C ALA A 255 -4.67 -38.65 13.44
N LYS A 256 -3.74 -39.56 13.75
CA LYS A 256 -2.92 -40.25 12.74
C LYS A 256 -3.75 -41.17 11.83
N SER A 257 -4.81 -41.80 12.34
CA SER A 257 -5.61 -42.76 11.57
C SER A 257 -6.76 -42.15 10.76
N HIS A 258 -7.39 -41.06 11.23
CA HIS A 258 -8.59 -40.51 10.58
C HIS A 258 -8.45 -39.00 10.27
N TYR A 259 -7.98 -38.20 11.23
CA TYR A 259 -7.95 -36.75 11.07
C TYR A 259 -7.02 -36.30 9.94
N LEU A 260 -5.82 -36.90 9.86
CA LEU A 260 -4.87 -36.60 8.78
C LEU A 260 -5.44 -36.89 7.39
N GLU A 261 -6.24 -37.94 7.22
CA GLU A 261 -6.89 -38.25 5.94
C GLU A 261 -7.82 -37.11 5.51
N ILE A 262 -8.63 -36.60 6.44
CA ILE A 262 -9.56 -35.48 6.19
C ILE A 262 -8.80 -34.19 5.89
N VAL A 263 -7.76 -33.89 6.67
CA VAL A 263 -6.94 -32.68 6.44
C VAL A 263 -6.21 -32.78 5.11
N ASN A 264 -5.66 -33.94 4.76
CA ASN A 264 -4.98 -34.15 3.47
C ASN A 264 -5.96 -34.01 2.30
N GLN A 265 -7.20 -34.49 2.43
CA GLN A 265 -8.23 -34.27 1.43
C GLN A 265 -8.54 -32.77 1.28
N LYS A 266 -8.71 -32.05 2.40
CA LYS A 266 -8.92 -30.59 2.39
C LYS A 266 -7.74 -29.85 1.74
N ILE A 267 -6.51 -30.26 2.00
CA ILE A 267 -5.30 -29.72 1.35
C ILE A 267 -5.37 -29.96 -0.16
N ASP A 268 -5.67 -31.18 -0.60
CA ASP A 268 -5.74 -31.53 -2.02
C ASP A 268 -6.83 -30.72 -2.74
N ASP A 269 -8.01 -30.59 -2.13
CA ASP A 269 -9.13 -29.82 -2.67
C ASP A 269 -8.80 -28.31 -2.73
N SER A 270 -8.18 -27.78 -1.66
CA SER A 270 -7.83 -26.36 -1.58
C SER A 270 -6.74 -25.97 -2.57
N THR A 271 -5.73 -26.82 -2.75
CA THR A 271 -4.59 -26.55 -3.65
C THR A 271 -4.94 -26.69 -5.13
N LYS A 272 -6.02 -27.41 -5.47
CA LYS A 272 -6.57 -27.49 -6.84
C LYS A 272 -7.54 -26.34 -7.18
N ASN A 273 -7.98 -25.58 -6.20
CA ASN A 273 -8.89 -24.47 -6.42
C ASN A 273 -8.11 -23.23 -6.91
N GLU A 274 -8.35 -22.82 -8.15
CA GLU A 274 -7.66 -21.69 -8.79
C GLU A 274 -7.89 -20.34 -8.08
N ILE A 275 -8.96 -20.21 -7.29
CA ILE A 275 -9.36 -18.98 -6.61
C ILE A 275 -8.94 -19.00 -5.12
N ILE A 276 -8.23 -20.04 -4.68
CA ILE A 276 -7.82 -20.16 -3.28
C ILE A 276 -6.91 -18.99 -2.89
N SER A 277 -7.17 -18.40 -1.72
CA SER A 277 -6.28 -17.38 -1.17
C SER A 277 -5.16 -18.02 -0.34
N ILE A 278 -4.00 -17.39 -0.28
CA ILE A 278 -2.90 -17.84 0.60
C ILE A 278 -3.34 -17.85 2.07
N TRP A 279 -4.22 -16.92 2.45
CA TRP A 279 -4.80 -16.89 3.79
C TRP A 279 -5.60 -18.16 4.12
N ASP A 280 -6.33 -18.72 3.16
CA ASP A 280 -7.06 -19.96 3.38
C ASP A 280 -6.12 -21.16 3.49
N LEU A 281 -5.01 -21.17 2.74
CA LEU A 281 -3.96 -22.18 2.91
C LEU A 281 -3.26 -22.06 4.27
N LYS A 282 -2.99 -20.85 4.76
CA LYS A 282 -2.45 -20.61 6.11
C LYS A 282 -3.36 -21.09 7.22
N LYS A 283 -4.68 -20.93 7.06
CA LYS A 283 -5.67 -21.41 8.04
C LYS A 283 -5.59 -22.92 8.23
N ILE A 284 -5.22 -23.68 7.20
CA ILE A 284 -5.02 -25.12 7.33
C ILE A 284 -3.95 -25.45 8.37
N ILE A 285 -2.93 -24.63 8.58
CA ILE A 285 -1.93 -24.87 9.63
C ILE A 285 -2.32 -24.18 10.95
N SER A 286 -2.79 -22.94 10.88
CA SER A 286 -3.00 -22.09 12.07
C SER A 286 -4.28 -22.42 12.85
N GLU A 287 -5.30 -23.00 12.23
CA GLU A 287 -6.56 -23.38 12.88
C GLU A 287 -6.56 -24.86 13.35
N GLN A 288 -5.37 -25.46 13.47
CA GLN A 288 -5.24 -26.83 13.97
C GLN A 288 -5.50 -26.91 15.48
N PRO A 289 -6.12 -28.00 15.99
CA PRO A 289 -6.37 -28.18 17.41
C PRO A 289 -5.10 -28.09 18.26
N THR A 290 -5.20 -27.42 19.41
CA THR A 290 -4.04 -27.12 20.27
C THR A 290 -3.45 -28.36 20.95
N PHE A 291 -4.22 -29.45 21.04
CA PHE A 291 -3.76 -30.71 21.59
C PHE A 291 -2.93 -31.58 20.64
N LEU A 292 -2.83 -31.21 19.36
CA LEU A 292 -2.03 -31.97 18.40
C LEU A 292 -0.53 -31.81 18.72
N ASP A 293 0.22 -32.90 18.54
CA ASP A 293 1.67 -32.86 18.68
C ASP A 293 2.35 -32.26 17.45
N ASP A 294 3.60 -31.83 17.64
CA ASP A 294 4.42 -31.24 16.58
C ASP A 294 4.65 -32.21 15.41
N GLU A 295 4.61 -33.53 15.65
CA GLU A 295 4.78 -34.55 14.62
C GLU A 295 3.63 -34.50 13.61
N ILE A 296 2.38 -34.44 14.09
CA ILE A 296 1.18 -34.33 13.24
C ILE A 296 1.17 -32.98 12.52
N ILE A 297 1.44 -31.89 13.22
CA ILE A 297 1.48 -30.55 12.61
C ILE A 297 2.54 -30.49 11.49
N ASN A 298 3.72 -31.06 11.72
CA ASN A 298 4.76 -31.14 10.70
C ASN A 298 4.36 -32.05 9.53
N SER A 299 3.60 -33.11 9.76
CA SER A 299 3.06 -33.93 8.67
C SER A 299 2.06 -33.16 7.81
N ILE A 300 1.20 -32.34 8.43
CA ILE A 300 0.26 -31.47 7.72
C ILE A 300 1.01 -30.44 6.88
N LYS A 301 2.04 -29.79 7.47
CA LYS A 301 2.90 -28.82 6.77
C LYS A 301 3.56 -29.44 5.54
N LYS A 302 4.20 -30.60 5.69
CA LYS A 302 4.88 -31.29 4.58
C LYS A 302 3.92 -31.69 3.46
N GLU A 303 2.72 -32.17 3.79
CA GLU A 303 1.75 -32.51 2.73
C GLU A 303 1.20 -31.24 2.06
N LEU A 304 0.98 -30.16 2.81
CA LEU A 304 0.59 -28.86 2.25
C LEU A 304 1.66 -28.31 1.29
N GLU A 305 2.93 -28.28 1.71
CA GLU A 305 4.08 -27.86 0.88
C GLU A 305 4.12 -28.65 -0.44
N LYS A 306 4.07 -29.98 -0.33
CA LYS A 306 4.09 -30.88 -1.48
C LYS A 306 2.92 -30.61 -2.44
N LYS A 307 1.71 -30.41 -1.90
CA LYS A 307 0.51 -30.19 -2.72
C LYS A 307 0.45 -28.81 -3.36
N ILE A 308 0.95 -27.77 -2.68
CA ILE A 308 1.12 -26.44 -3.27
C ILE A 308 2.06 -26.53 -4.48
N ILE A 309 3.21 -27.21 -4.33
CA ILE A 309 4.18 -27.39 -5.43
C ILE A 309 3.59 -28.20 -6.60
N GLN A 310 2.76 -29.20 -6.31
CA GLN A 310 2.16 -30.08 -7.32
C GLN A 310 0.98 -29.46 -8.08
N ASN A 311 0.08 -28.79 -7.38
CA ASN A 311 -1.21 -28.36 -7.92
C ASN A 311 -1.31 -26.84 -8.08
N GLY A 312 -0.54 -26.06 -7.32
CA GLY A 312 -0.66 -24.61 -7.27
C GLY A 312 -0.18 -23.93 -8.56
N SER A 313 -0.80 -22.80 -8.89
CA SER A 313 -0.27 -21.91 -9.93
C SER A 313 1.07 -21.32 -9.51
N PHE A 314 1.86 -20.85 -10.48
CA PHE A 314 3.17 -20.26 -10.19
C PHE A 314 3.07 -19.14 -9.13
N ARG A 315 2.06 -18.25 -9.24
CA ARG A 315 1.82 -17.19 -8.25
C ARG A 315 1.48 -17.73 -6.86
N ILE A 316 0.59 -18.72 -6.77
CA ILE A 316 0.25 -19.34 -5.47
C ILE A 316 1.51 -19.93 -4.81
N VAL A 317 2.39 -20.56 -5.60
CA VAL A 317 3.65 -21.10 -5.10
C VAL A 317 4.57 -19.98 -4.60
N ILE A 318 4.73 -18.89 -5.36
CA ILE A 318 5.57 -17.75 -4.96
C ILE A 318 5.03 -17.07 -3.72
N ASP A 319 3.72 -16.83 -3.67
CA ASP A 319 3.08 -16.19 -2.53
C ASP A 319 3.15 -17.08 -1.27
N SER A 320 2.99 -18.39 -1.43
CA SER A 320 3.14 -19.36 -0.33
C SER A 320 4.58 -19.37 0.20
N TRP A 321 5.57 -19.28 -0.69
CA TRP A 321 6.98 -19.19 -0.30
C TRP A 321 7.29 -17.86 0.41
N ASN A 322 6.80 -16.73 -0.11
CA ASN A 322 6.97 -15.42 0.53
C ASN A 322 6.39 -15.40 1.95
N GLU A 323 5.31 -16.15 2.16
CA GLU A 323 4.63 -16.29 3.44
C GLU A 323 5.13 -17.43 4.34
N ASN A 324 6.29 -18.02 4.02
CA ASN A 324 6.95 -19.10 4.76
C ASN A 324 6.08 -20.37 4.91
N LEU A 325 5.20 -20.65 3.95
CA LEU A 325 4.44 -21.89 3.89
C LEU A 325 5.21 -23.04 3.22
N LEU A 326 6.24 -22.71 2.45
CA LEU A 326 7.11 -23.68 1.78
C LEU A 326 8.49 -23.09 1.53
N GLU A 327 9.47 -23.96 1.32
CA GLU A 327 10.80 -23.58 0.84
C GLU A 327 10.94 -23.91 -0.65
N LEU A 328 11.42 -22.95 -1.44
CA LEU A 328 11.72 -23.16 -2.86
C LEU A 328 13.19 -23.56 -3.04
N ASN A 329 13.40 -24.74 -3.60
CA ASN A 329 14.72 -25.15 -4.04
C ASN A 329 15.04 -24.61 -5.45
N ASN A 330 16.33 -24.50 -5.77
CA ASN A 330 16.78 -23.93 -7.04
C ASN A 330 16.38 -24.80 -8.24
N ASP A 331 16.25 -26.12 -8.06
CA ASP A 331 15.89 -27.06 -9.14
C ASP A 331 14.43 -26.89 -9.60
N PHE A 332 13.51 -26.64 -8.66
CA PHE A 332 12.13 -26.30 -8.96
C PHE A 332 12.07 -25.01 -9.77
N ILE A 333 12.76 -23.96 -9.32
CA ILE A 333 12.79 -22.66 -10.00
C ILE A 333 13.34 -22.83 -11.41
N LYS A 334 14.50 -23.49 -11.60
CA LYS A 334 15.11 -23.75 -12.91
C LYS A 334 14.18 -24.45 -13.89
N THR A 335 13.34 -25.35 -13.39
CA THR A 335 12.37 -26.07 -14.21
C THR A 335 11.18 -25.18 -14.55
N LYS A 336 10.61 -24.50 -13.55
CA LYS A 336 9.35 -23.77 -13.69
C LYS A 336 9.47 -22.44 -14.43
N VAL A 337 10.57 -21.71 -14.27
CA VAL A 337 10.74 -20.39 -14.92
C VAL A 337 10.66 -20.49 -16.44
N LYS A 338 11.05 -21.63 -17.03
CA LYS A 338 10.99 -21.87 -18.48
C LYS A 338 9.57 -21.93 -19.03
N GLU A 339 8.59 -22.22 -18.16
CA GLU A 339 7.17 -22.33 -18.50
C GLU A 339 6.40 -21.02 -18.26
N GLN A 340 7.03 -19.99 -17.69
CA GLN A 340 6.37 -18.74 -17.30
C GLN A 340 6.60 -17.60 -18.29
N ASN A 341 5.65 -16.65 -18.31
CA ASN A 341 5.76 -15.40 -19.04
C ASN A 341 6.57 -14.34 -18.26
N ALA A 342 6.92 -13.24 -18.93
CA ALA A 342 7.69 -12.15 -18.34
C ALA A 342 7.06 -11.54 -17.07
N ASN A 343 5.75 -11.35 -17.05
CA ASN A 343 5.05 -10.74 -15.91
C ASN A 343 5.14 -11.60 -14.65
N ASP A 344 5.02 -12.92 -14.79
CA ASP A 344 5.11 -13.84 -13.65
C ASP A 344 6.56 -13.98 -13.16
N LEU A 345 7.54 -13.92 -14.05
CA LEU A 345 8.96 -13.87 -13.68
C LEU A 345 9.33 -12.55 -12.99
N GLU A 346 8.82 -11.42 -13.49
CA GLU A 346 8.98 -10.13 -12.83
C GLU A 346 8.34 -10.13 -11.44
N TYR A 347 7.15 -10.73 -11.31
CA TYR A 347 6.46 -10.88 -10.03
C TYR A 347 7.33 -11.60 -9.00
N PHE A 348 8.00 -12.69 -9.38
CA PHE A 348 8.97 -13.36 -8.51
C PHE A 348 10.09 -12.43 -8.03
N LEU A 349 10.61 -11.57 -8.91
CA LEU A 349 11.71 -10.65 -8.61
C LEU A 349 11.29 -9.46 -7.74
N ASN A 350 10.01 -9.28 -7.43
CA ASN A 350 9.55 -8.21 -6.54
C ASN A 350 9.68 -8.56 -5.05
N PHE A 351 10.01 -9.81 -4.71
CA PHE A 351 10.12 -10.26 -3.33
C PHE A 351 11.56 -10.20 -2.82
N GLU A 352 11.73 -9.76 -1.56
CA GLU A 352 13.04 -9.66 -0.91
C GLU A 352 13.57 -11.02 -0.42
N ASN A 353 12.71 -12.05 -0.35
CA ASN A 353 13.08 -13.37 0.16
C ASN A 353 14.00 -14.14 -0.81
N SER A 354 14.15 -13.70 -2.06
CA SER A 354 14.89 -14.44 -3.10
C SER A 354 16.39 -14.35 -2.83
N ASN A 355 17.08 -15.49 -2.85
CA ASN A 355 18.53 -15.47 -2.80
C ASN A 355 19.13 -15.10 -4.16
N THR A 356 20.40 -14.69 -4.18
CA THR A 356 21.11 -14.26 -5.39
C THR A 356 21.10 -15.30 -6.51
N GLU A 357 21.18 -16.59 -6.20
CA GLU A 357 21.19 -17.66 -7.21
C GLU A 357 19.81 -17.81 -7.87
N GLN A 358 18.74 -17.73 -7.08
CA GLN A 358 17.35 -17.76 -7.56
C GLN A 358 17.05 -16.57 -8.45
N ILE A 359 17.48 -15.37 -8.03
CA ILE A 359 17.37 -14.15 -8.83
C ILE A 359 18.11 -14.33 -10.16
N ASP A 360 19.33 -14.86 -10.13
CA ASP A 360 20.13 -15.09 -11.34
C ASP A 360 19.41 -16.03 -12.32
N ILE A 361 18.84 -17.14 -11.84
CA ILE A 361 18.08 -18.09 -12.68
C ILE A 361 16.91 -17.41 -13.40
N VAL A 362 16.18 -16.53 -12.70
CA VAL A 362 15.02 -15.83 -13.27
C VAL A 362 15.45 -14.74 -14.25
N LEU A 363 16.51 -13.98 -13.93
CA LEU A 363 17.08 -12.98 -14.83
C LEU A 363 17.64 -13.63 -16.11
N GLU A 364 18.27 -14.81 -16.03
CA GLU A 364 18.74 -15.55 -17.21
C GLU A 364 17.57 -15.95 -18.12
N GLN A 365 16.41 -16.28 -17.54
CA GLN A 365 15.22 -16.61 -18.30
C GLN A 365 14.58 -15.38 -18.95
N LEU A 366 14.45 -14.27 -18.22
CA LEU A 366 13.98 -12.99 -18.78
C LEU A 366 14.89 -12.50 -19.90
N LEU A 367 16.20 -12.67 -19.76
CA LEU A 367 17.17 -12.35 -20.82
C LEU A 367 16.91 -13.16 -22.09
N LYS A 368 16.54 -14.45 -21.98
CA LYS A 368 16.19 -15.29 -23.15
C LYS A 368 14.87 -14.90 -23.82
N LEU A 369 13.98 -14.24 -23.08
CA LEU A 369 12.73 -13.67 -23.58
C LEU A 369 12.90 -12.26 -24.14
N ASP A 370 14.13 -11.74 -24.16
CA ASP A 370 14.48 -10.40 -24.64
C ASP A 370 13.83 -9.25 -23.84
N GLU A 371 13.49 -9.52 -22.57
CA GLU A 371 12.90 -8.56 -21.61
C GLU A 371 13.97 -7.68 -20.95
N TYR A 372 14.79 -7.02 -21.77
CA TYR A 372 16.02 -6.34 -21.35
C TYR A 372 15.80 -5.24 -20.30
N GLU A 373 14.72 -4.47 -20.43
CA GLU A 373 14.38 -3.40 -19.49
C GLU A 373 14.12 -3.95 -18.08
N ILE A 374 13.33 -5.02 -17.99
CA ILE A 374 13.04 -5.71 -16.72
C ILE A 374 14.34 -6.28 -16.13
N VAL A 375 15.18 -6.89 -16.95
CA VAL A 375 16.47 -7.46 -16.50
C VAL A 375 17.36 -6.36 -15.91
N LEU A 376 17.52 -5.21 -16.59
CA LEU A 376 18.34 -4.10 -16.08
C LEU A 376 17.77 -3.53 -14.78
N ASP A 377 16.48 -3.27 -14.72
CA ASP A 377 15.85 -2.66 -13.54
C ASP A 377 15.91 -3.60 -12.33
N LYS A 378 15.56 -4.88 -12.49
CA LYS A 378 15.55 -5.85 -11.38
C LYS A 378 16.95 -6.27 -10.96
N SER A 379 17.88 -6.46 -11.89
CA SER A 379 19.27 -6.78 -11.51
C SER A 379 19.90 -5.65 -10.69
N LYS A 380 19.62 -4.38 -11.04
CA LYS A 380 20.05 -3.20 -10.28
C LYS A 380 19.43 -3.11 -8.89
N PHE A 381 18.15 -3.45 -8.78
CA PHE A 381 17.43 -3.49 -7.49
C PHE A 381 18.06 -4.51 -6.53
N HIS A 382 18.43 -5.69 -7.03
CA HIS A 382 18.89 -6.80 -6.19
C HIS A 382 20.39 -6.75 -5.86
N SER A 383 21.26 -6.45 -6.83
CA SER A 383 22.72 -6.47 -6.59
C SER A 383 23.52 -5.77 -7.67
N ILE A 384 24.51 -4.97 -7.25
CA ILE A 384 25.49 -4.35 -8.16
C ILE A 384 26.20 -5.41 -9.03
N LYS A 385 26.55 -6.57 -8.46
CA LYS A 385 27.25 -7.63 -9.20
C LYS A 385 26.36 -8.26 -10.29
N LEU A 386 25.08 -8.44 -10.01
CA LEU A 386 24.13 -8.96 -10.99
C LEU A 386 23.90 -7.92 -12.08
N PHE A 387 23.72 -6.65 -11.70
CA PHE A 387 23.59 -5.55 -12.65
C PHE A 387 24.78 -5.49 -13.61
N GLU A 388 26.02 -5.50 -13.11
CA GLU A 388 27.23 -5.51 -13.95
C GLU A 388 27.29 -6.71 -14.90
N LYS A 389 26.88 -7.91 -14.44
CA LYS A 389 26.79 -9.12 -15.27
C LYS A 389 25.79 -8.91 -16.42
N TYR A 390 24.57 -8.50 -16.11
CA TYR A 390 23.49 -8.42 -17.09
C TYR A 390 23.61 -7.21 -18.02
N ASP A 391 24.05 -6.06 -17.52
CA ASP A 391 24.30 -4.87 -18.35
C ASP A 391 25.31 -5.19 -19.46
N LYS A 392 26.39 -5.91 -19.12
CA LYS A 392 27.38 -6.40 -20.09
C LYS A 392 26.83 -7.44 -21.06
N LEU A 393 26.01 -8.38 -20.59
CA LEU A 393 25.40 -9.39 -21.47
C LEU A 393 24.44 -8.76 -22.48
N ILE A 394 23.64 -7.79 -22.05
CA ILE A 394 22.69 -7.07 -22.90
C ILE A 394 23.44 -6.20 -23.91
N PHE A 395 24.44 -5.44 -23.47
CA PHE A 395 25.28 -4.64 -24.35
C PHE A 395 25.96 -5.47 -25.44
N ASN A 396 26.47 -6.66 -25.11
CA ASN A 396 27.12 -7.54 -26.09
C ASN A 396 26.14 -8.23 -27.06
N ARG A 397 24.84 -8.26 -26.73
CA ARG A 397 23.82 -8.95 -27.51
C ARG A 397 23.07 -8.02 -28.47
N LEU A 398 22.89 -6.76 -28.08
CA LEU A 398 22.19 -5.75 -28.87
C LEU A 398 23.14 -4.97 -29.77
N GLU A 399 22.60 -4.36 -30.83
CA GLU A 399 23.33 -3.29 -31.51
C GLU A 399 23.42 -2.06 -30.58
N GLU A 400 24.53 -1.32 -30.62
CA GLU A 400 24.71 -0.14 -29.77
C GLU A 400 23.59 0.91 -29.95
N LYS A 401 23.01 0.99 -31.15
CA LYS A 401 21.86 1.85 -31.45
C LYS A 401 20.62 1.46 -30.63
N GLU A 402 20.38 0.17 -30.44
CA GLU A 402 19.26 -0.34 -29.65
C GLU A 402 19.54 -0.15 -28.16
N TYR A 403 20.75 -0.49 -27.72
CA TYR A 403 21.18 -0.31 -26.34
C TYR A 403 21.17 1.16 -25.88
N PHE A 404 21.44 2.09 -26.80
CA PHE A 404 21.44 3.53 -26.55
C PHE A 404 20.13 4.04 -25.91
N ALA A 405 18.97 3.42 -26.21
CA ALA A 405 17.71 3.77 -25.57
C ALA A 405 17.76 3.54 -24.04
N PHE A 406 18.38 2.45 -23.59
CA PHE A 406 18.54 2.14 -22.16
C PHE A 406 19.59 3.02 -21.50
N TRP A 407 20.71 3.29 -22.19
CA TRP A 407 21.77 4.17 -21.69
C TRP A 407 21.28 5.61 -21.52
N LYS A 408 20.57 6.16 -22.52
CA LYS A 408 20.00 7.52 -22.48
C LYS A 408 19.04 7.71 -21.29
N LEU A 409 18.34 6.65 -20.88
CA LEU A 409 17.44 6.63 -19.73
C LEU A 409 18.12 6.24 -18.41
N LYS A 410 19.46 6.08 -18.38
CA LYS A 410 20.26 5.67 -17.21
C LYS A 410 19.91 4.27 -16.65
N LYS A 411 19.34 3.42 -17.50
CA LYS A 411 19.08 2.00 -17.19
C LYS A 411 20.32 1.15 -17.44
N GLY A 412 20.98 1.37 -18.58
CA GLY A 412 22.31 0.83 -18.88
C GLY A 412 23.42 1.78 -18.45
N MET A 413 24.60 1.25 -18.12
CA MET A 413 25.77 2.06 -17.71
C MET A 413 26.94 1.98 -18.70
N ILE A 414 26.92 1.04 -19.65
CA ILE A 414 27.98 0.92 -20.65
C ILE A 414 27.81 2.02 -21.70
N LEU A 415 28.88 2.73 -22.03
CA LEU A 415 28.83 3.82 -23.01
C LEU A 415 28.81 3.25 -24.45
N PRO A 416 27.76 3.49 -25.25
CA PRO A 416 27.71 3.06 -26.65
C PRO A 416 28.54 4.01 -27.54
N GLU A 417 29.87 3.93 -27.43
CA GLU A 417 30.81 4.83 -28.10
C GLU A 417 30.63 4.85 -29.63
N ASN A 418 30.45 3.70 -30.28
CA ASN A 418 30.35 3.62 -31.73
C ASN A 418 29.05 4.25 -32.23
N HIS A 419 27.93 4.02 -31.53
CA HIS A 419 26.67 4.66 -31.90
C HIS A 419 26.74 6.18 -31.68
N LEU A 420 27.30 6.63 -30.55
CA LEU A 420 27.42 8.06 -30.24
C LEU A 420 28.25 8.84 -31.27
N ASN A 421 29.30 8.23 -31.83
CA ASN A 421 30.07 8.84 -32.92
C ASN A 421 29.17 9.18 -34.12
N THR A 422 28.24 8.28 -34.48
CA THR A 422 27.30 8.51 -35.58
C THR A 422 26.08 9.36 -35.20
N TYR A 423 25.68 9.33 -33.93
CA TYR A 423 24.51 10.05 -33.40
C TYR A 423 24.75 11.57 -33.40
N LEU A 424 25.93 12.00 -32.94
CA LEU A 424 26.34 13.41 -32.91
C LEU A 424 26.78 13.89 -34.31
N ASN A 425 25.80 14.22 -35.15
CA ASN A 425 25.97 14.57 -36.56
C ASN A 425 25.77 16.07 -36.85
N HIS A 426 25.21 16.45 -37.99
CA HIS A 426 25.00 17.87 -38.33
C HIS A 426 23.85 18.54 -37.55
N ASN A 427 22.99 17.75 -36.89
CA ASN A 427 21.82 18.27 -36.17
C ASN A 427 22.24 18.85 -34.79
N GLU A 428 22.02 20.14 -34.60
CA GLU A 428 22.34 20.86 -33.37
C GLU A 428 21.53 20.38 -32.15
N ASP A 429 20.32 19.84 -32.34
CA ASP A 429 19.50 19.33 -31.24
C ASP A 429 20.20 18.19 -30.48
N TYR A 430 20.95 17.33 -31.18
CA TYR A 430 21.67 16.21 -30.55
C TYR A 430 22.84 16.67 -29.66
N TYR A 431 23.40 17.85 -29.90
CA TYR A 431 24.42 18.42 -29.02
C TYR A 431 23.80 19.09 -27.79
N ARG A 432 22.55 19.58 -27.89
CA ARG A 432 21.80 20.00 -26.70
C ARG A 432 21.49 18.81 -25.80
N GLU A 433 21.19 17.64 -26.38
CA GLU A 433 21.08 16.41 -25.58
C GLU A 433 22.40 16.03 -24.91
N LEU A 434 23.54 16.22 -25.59
CA LEU A 434 24.86 16.02 -24.99
C LEU A 434 25.10 16.96 -23.79
N ASP A 435 24.70 18.23 -23.90
CA ASP A 435 24.78 19.19 -22.79
C ASP A 435 23.96 18.69 -21.59
N ASP A 436 22.74 18.20 -21.83
CA ASP A 436 21.90 17.59 -20.79
C ASP A 436 22.55 16.33 -20.19
N TRP A 437 23.19 15.49 -20.98
CA TRP A 437 23.90 14.30 -20.50
C TRP A 437 25.12 14.66 -19.63
N LEU A 438 25.83 15.73 -19.96
CA LEU A 438 26.94 16.24 -19.15
C LEU A 438 26.44 16.85 -17.83
N LEU A 439 25.37 17.65 -17.88
CA LEU A 439 24.74 18.23 -16.69
C LEU A 439 24.24 17.15 -15.73
N THR A 440 23.61 16.11 -16.28
CA THR A 440 23.03 15.02 -15.50
C THR A 440 24.02 13.89 -15.19
N LYS A 441 25.29 14.04 -15.57
CA LYS A 441 26.40 13.08 -15.37
C LYS A 441 26.15 11.69 -15.98
N THR A 442 25.37 11.61 -17.06
CA THR A 442 25.19 10.38 -17.85
C THR A 442 26.46 10.04 -18.62
N ILE A 443 27.20 11.06 -19.08
CA ILE A 443 28.51 10.92 -19.71
C ILE A 443 29.53 11.80 -18.97
N SER A 444 30.78 11.33 -18.87
CA SER A 444 31.88 12.14 -18.32
C SER A 444 32.40 13.15 -19.35
N LYS A 445 33.02 14.23 -18.87
CA LYS A 445 33.64 15.23 -19.75
C LYS A 445 34.73 14.61 -20.62
N GLU A 446 35.49 13.67 -20.07
CA GLU A 446 36.58 12.97 -20.73
C GLU A 446 36.06 12.06 -21.85
N ALA A 447 34.99 11.30 -21.59
CA ALA A 447 34.37 10.43 -22.58
C ALA A 447 33.69 11.24 -23.70
N ALA A 448 32.96 12.30 -23.35
CA ALA A 448 32.37 13.21 -24.33
C ALA A 448 33.45 13.84 -25.23
N LYS A 449 34.55 14.33 -24.65
CA LYS A 449 35.69 14.84 -25.43
C LYS A 449 36.24 13.78 -26.39
N LYS A 450 36.46 12.55 -25.92
CA LYS A 450 36.98 11.46 -26.75
C LYS A 450 36.09 11.22 -27.98
N ILE A 451 34.77 11.16 -27.80
CA ILE A 451 33.79 10.98 -28.88
C ILE A 451 33.84 12.16 -29.86
N LEU A 452 33.77 13.40 -29.34
CA LEU A 452 33.78 14.60 -30.18
C LEU A 452 35.10 14.72 -30.98
N PHE A 453 36.24 14.40 -30.38
CA PHE A 453 37.53 14.35 -31.09
C PHE A 453 37.56 13.25 -32.17
N SER A 454 36.95 12.08 -31.92
CA SER A 454 36.78 11.04 -32.94
C SER A 454 35.99 11.57 -34.13
N ASN A 455 34.84 12.21 -33.88
CA ASN A 455 34.00 12.78 -34.94
C ASN A 455 34.74 13.82 -35.78
N ILE A 456 35.54 14.68 -35.15
CA ILE A 456 36.37 15.66 -35.85
C ILE A 456 37.44 14.98 -36.70
N GLN A 457 38.09 13.94 -36.18
CA GLN A 457 39.14 13.20 -36.89
C GLN A 457 38.61 12.37 -38.06
N GLU A 458 37.38 11.86 -37.95
CA GLU A 458 36.69 11.15 -39.02
C GLU A 458 36.23 12.11 -40.14
N THR A 459 35.90 13.35 -39.79
CA THR A 459 35.49 14.41 -40.74
C THR A 459 36.70 15.08 -41.41
N LYS A 460 37.53 14.32 -42.12
CA LYS A 460 38.75 14.83 -42.78
C LYS A 460 38.49 15.69 -44.01
N THR A 461 37.49 15.33 -44.81
CA THR A 461 37.11 16.05 -46.03
C THR A 461 35.71 16.63 -45.88
N ILE A 462 35.59 17.95 -46.06
CA ILE A 462 34.30 18.64 -46.07
C ILE A 462 33.80 18.72 -47.50
N ASN A 463 32.87 17.83 -47.84
CA ASN A 463 32.27 17.77 -49.18
C ASN A 463 30.82 18.27 -49.17
N SER A 464 30.22 18.40 -47.99
CA SER A 464 28.86 18.85 -47.82
C SER A 464 28.73 19.80 -46.62
N ARG A 465 27.62 20.54 -46.62
CA ARG A 465 27.21 21.37 -45.48
C ARG A 465 26.92 20.54 -44.23
N PHE A 466 26.51 19.28 -44.38
CA PHE A 466 26.32 18.38 -43.24
C PHE A 466 27.66 18.04 -42.58
N ASP A 467 28.69 17.72 -43.36
CA ASP A 467 30.05 17.48 -42.82
C ASP A 467 30.56 18.72 -42.09
N PHE A 468 30.34 19.90 -42.68
CA PHE A 468 30.74 21.18 -42.06
C PHE A 468 30.03 21.42 -40.72
N TYR A 469 28.72 21.20 -40.64
CA TYR A 469 27.98 21.43 -39.39
C TYR A 469 28.23 20.34 -38.32
N THR A 470 28.53 19.10 -38.72
CA THR A 470 29.03 18.07 -37.78
C THR A 470 30.36 18.53 -37.15
N LEU A 471 31.29 19.03 -37.97
CA LEU A 471 32.56 19.57 -37.50
C LEU A 471 32.35 20.80 -36.61
N TYR A 472 31.51 21.73 -37.04
CA TYR A 472 31.17 22.96 -36.32
C TYR A 472 30.58 22.70 -34.94
N ASN A 473 29.54 21.86 -34.86
CA ASN A 473 28.86 21.55 -33.59
C ASN A 473 29.80 20.79 -32.65
N SER A 474 30.63 19.89 -33.17
CA SER A 474 31.61 19.16 -32.37
C SER A 474 32.67 20.08 -31.77
N ILE A 475 33.20 21.02 -32.56
CA ILE A 475 34.16 22.03 -32.06
C ILE A 475 33.51 22.95 -31.03
N LYS A 476 32.31 23.47 -31.33
CA LYS A 476 31.53 24.31 -30.40
C LYS A 476 31.34 23.61 -29.05
N SER A 477 30.97 22.33 -29.08
CA SER A 477 30.76 21.52 -27.88
C SER A 477 32.06 21.26 -27.12
N ILE A 478 33.17 20.91 -27.79
CA ILE A 478 34.48 20.73 -27.14
C ILE A 478 34.91 22.00 -26.39
N ILE A 479 34.76 23.17 -27.01
CA ILE A 479 35.14 24.45 -26.41
C ILE A 479 34.30 24.71 -25.16
N SER A 480 32.98 24.49 -25.24
CA SER A 480 32.09 24.63 -24.07
C SER A 480 32.46 23.70 -22.90
N ILE A 481 32.94 22.48 -23.21
CA ILE A 481 33.35 21.50 -22.21
C ILE A 481 34.72 21.87 -21.60
N ASP A 482 35.66 22.31 -22.44
CA ASP A 482 37.06 22.54 -22.08
C ASP A 482 37.75 23.55 -23.03
N ASN A 483 37.73 24.82 -22.63
CA ASN A 483 38.39 25.93 -23.35
C ASN A 483 39.90 25.72 -23.58
N ASN A 484 40.58 24.84 -22.84
CA ASN A 484 42.01 24.58 -23.05
C ASN A 484 42.29 23.65 -24.25
N SER A 485 41.25 23.06 -24.86
CA SER A 485 41.38 22.11 -25.97
C SER A 485 41.70 22.77 -27.32
N ILE A 486 41.80 24.10 -27.39
CA ILE A 486 42.02 24.86 -28.64
C ILE A 486 43.31 24.43 -29.35
N SER A 487 44.42 24.28 -28.64
CA SER A 487 45.70 23.85 -29.23
C SER A 487 45.63 22.43 -29.80
N SER A 488 44.91 21.54 -29.13
CA SER A 488 44.64 20.16 -29.58
C SER A 488 43.73 20.11 -30.81
N LEU A 489 42.82 21.07 -30.98
CA LEU A 489 41.98 21.16 -32.19
C LEU A 489 42.80 21.64 -33.39
N ILE A 490 43.62 22.68 -33.21
CA ILE A 490 44.46 23.24 -34.28
C ILE A 490 45.48 22.21 -34.81
N SER A 491 45.97 21.31 -33.96
CA SER A 491 46.94 20.29 -34.36
C SER A 491 46.37 19.19 -35.28
N LEU A 492 45.05 19.11 -35.46
CA LEU A 492 44.38 18.09 -36.31
C LEU A 492 44.50 18.36 -37.82
N GLN A 493 45.17 19.45 -38.23
CA GLN A 493 45.47 19.80 -39.64
C GLN A 493 44.24 19.88 -40.59
N ASN A 494 43.03 20.02 -40.06
CA ASN A 494 41.84 20.26 -40.88
C ASN A 494 41.69 21.78 -41.14
N THR A 495 41.68 22.15 -42.42
CA THR A 495 41.66 23.56 -42.86
C THR A 495 40.36 24.31 -42.53
N CYS A 496 39.31 23.62 -42.08
CA CYS A 496 38.06 24.23 -41.63
C CYS A 496 38.05 24.55 -40.14
N ILE A 497 38.94 23.93 -39.34
CA ILE A 497 38.99 24.15 -37.88
C ILE A 497 39.34 25.62 -37.56
N PRO A 498 40.43 26.22 -38.09
CA PRO A 498 40.73 27.63 -37.82
C PRO A 498 39.59 28.56 -38.23
N LEU A 499 38.95 28.26 -39.37
CA LEU A 499 37.82 29.05 -39.86
C LEU A 499 36.60 29.00 -38.93
N ILE A 500 36.27 27.81 -38.40
CA ILE A 500 35.20 27.62 -37.41
C ILE A 500 35.54 28.33 -36.10
N LEU A 501 36.78 28.18 -35.59
CA LEU A 501 37.25 28.87 -34.38
C LEU A 501 37.18 30.38 -34.53
N TRP A 502 37.56 30.89 -35.71
CA TRP A 502 37.44 32.31 -36.02
C TRP A 502 35.98 32.72 -36.03
N HIS A 503 35.09 31.99 -36.71
CA HIS A 503 33.66 32.28 -36.76
C HIS A 503 33.01 32.32 -35.37
N LEU A 504 33.38 31.38 -34.50
CA LEU A 504 32.99 31.33 -33.08
C LEU A 504 33.62 32.42 -32.20
N LYS A 505 34.48 33.29 -32.77
CA LYS A 505 35.19 34.39 -32.09
C LYS A 505 36.18 33.92 -31.01
N ILE A 506 36.73 32.73 -31.17
CA ILE A 506 37.71 32.13 -30.25
C ILE A 506 39.13 32.54 -30.62
N ILE A 507 39.41 32.63 -31.91
CA ILE A 507 40.67 33.17 -32.43
C ILE A 507 40.41 34.45 -33.22
N GLU A 508 41.39 35.36 -33.18
CA GLU A 508 41.35 36.63 -33.92
C GLU A 508 41.93 36.50 -35.33
N GLU A 509 42.88 35.58 -35.53
CA GLU A 509 43.55 35.36 -36.80
C GLU A 509 42.55 34.88 -37.87
N PHE A 510 42.58 35.54 -39.02
CA PHE A 510 41.73 35.27 -40.15
C PHE A 510 42.58 35.07 -41.40
N ASP A 511 42.35 33.96 -42.10
CA ASP A 511 42.94 33.70 -43.40
C ASP A 511 41.84 33.72 -44.47
N PHE A 512 41.92 34.70 -45.36
CA PHE A 512 40.98 34.88 -46.46
C PHE A 512 40.96 33.67 -47.41
N GLU A 513 42.10 33.04 -47.64
CA GLU A 513 42.21 31.87 -48.52
C GLU A 513 41.48 30.65 -47.92
N THR A 514 41.41 30.53 -46.59
CA THR A 514 40.67 29.44 -45.96
C THR A 514 39.16 29.57 -46.10
N LEU A 515 38.63 30.79 -46.24
CA LEU A 515 37.21 31.06 -46.41
C LEU A 515 36.74 30.80 -47.85
N LYS A 516 37.62 31.03 -48.84
CA LYS A 516 37.36 30.81 -50.27
C LYS A 516 36.98 29.35 -50.53
N GLY A 517 35.85 29.13 -51.20
CA GLY A 517 35.32 27.78 -51.49
C GLY A 517 34.72 27.05 -50.29
N LYS A 518 34.62 27.69 -49.13
CA LYS A 518 33.98 27.14 -47.91
C LYS A 518 32.84 28.00 -47.39
N PHE A 519 32.68 29.21 -47.91
CA PHE A 519 31.65 30.14 -47.47
C PHE A 519 30.23 29.60 -47.75
N ILE A 520 30.07 28.84 -48.83
CA ILE A 520 28.84 28.08 -49.15
C ILE A 520 28.38 27.14 -48.03
N TYR A 521 29.27 26.65 -47.17
CA TYR A 521 28.86 25.72 -46.11
C TYR A 521 28.16 26.41 -44.93
N PHE A 522 28.30 27.72 -44.77
CA PHE A 522 27.62 28.46 -43.71
C PHE A 522 26.13 28.67 -44.01
N LYS A 523 25.30 28.77 -42.97
CA LYS A 523 23.89 29.19 -43.08
C LYS A 523 23.83 30.61 -43.65
N PRO A 524 22.77 30.99 -44.40
CA PRO A 524 22.62 32.34 -44.94
C PRO A 524 22.82 33.46 -43.91
N ASN A 525 22.27 33.31 -42.70
CA ASN A 525 22.48 34.30 -41.63
C ASN A 525 23.94 34.38 -41.17
N ASP A 526 24.64 33.25 -41.12
CA ASP A 526 26.07 33.18 -40.77
C ASP A 526 26.92 33.81 -41.89
N GLN A 527 26.54 33.60 -43.16
CA GLN A 527 27.15 34.23 -44.33
C GLN A 527 27.10 35.76 -44.25
N VAL A 528 25.93 36.33 -43.95
CA VAL A 528 25.76 37.77 -43.72
C VAL A 528 26.66 38.25 -42.57
N ASN A 529 26.67 37.53 -41.45
CA ASN A 529 27.48 37.88 -40.28
C ASN A 529 28.99 37.85 -40.57
N ILE A 530 29.45 36.86 -41.35
CA ILE A 530 30.84 36.78 -41.81
C ILE A 530 31.20 38.01 -42.64
N PHE A 531 30.37 38.39 -43.62
CA PHE A 531 30.60 39.57 -44.44
C PHE A 531 30.63 40.86 -43.63
N LYS A 532 29.68 41.05 -42.71
CA LYS A 532 29.69 42.21 -41.79
C LYS A 532 30.98 42.26 -40.97
N ARG A 533 31.45 41.11 -40.50
CA ARG A 533 32.73 41.01 -39.78
C ARG A 533 33.92 41.35 -40.68
N LEU A 534 33.96 40.90 -41.92
CA LEU A 534 35.04 41.27 -42.86
C LEU A 534 35.11 42.78 -43.05
N PHE A 535 33.98 43.44 -43.33
CA PHE A 535 33.95 44.90 -43.44
C PHE A 535 34.37 45.62 -42.15
N TYR A 536 33.98 45.11 -40.99
CA TYR A 536 34.42 45.62 -39.69
C TYR A 536 35.94 45.49 -39.51
N LEU A 537 36.52 44.32 -39.81
CA LEU A 537 37.96 44.09 -39.70
C LEU A 537 38.74 44.99 -40.69
N LYS A 538 38.23 45.19 -41.91
CA LYS A 538 38.81 46.13 -42.89
C LYS A 538 38.73 47.58 -42.41
N HIS A 539 37.59 47.99 -41.86
CA HIS A 539 37.43 49.33 -41.29
C HIS A 539 38.45 49.60 -40.17
N ASN A 540 38.72 48.59 -39.34
CA ASN A 540 39.72 48.64 -38.27
C ASN A 540 41.15 48.36 -38.73
N GLN A 541 41.40 48.24 -40.04
CA GLN A 541 42.72 47.98 -40.62
C GLN A 541 43.39 46.69 -40.12
N GLN A 542 42.60 45.71 -39.67
CA GLN A 542 43.11 44.41 -39.20
C GLN A 542 43.31 43.43 -40.36
N ILE A 543 42.55 43.60 -41.43
CA ILE A 543 42.69 42.85 -42.68
C ILE A 543 42.59 43.84 -43.84
N ASP A 544 43.13 43.46 -44.98
CA ASP A 544 42.95 44.20 -46.23
C ASP A 544 42.43 43.28 -47.33
N PHE A 545 41.45 43.77 -48.07
CA PHE A 545 40.86 43.10 -49.22
C PHE A 545 40.34 44.12 -50.22
N ASP A 546 40.28 43.80 -51.51
CA ASP A 546 39.63 44.60 -52.53
C ASP A 546 38.31 43.95 -52.98
N LEU A 547 37.65 44.55 -53.97
CA LEU A 547 36.41 44.00 -54.52
C LEU A 547 36.63 42.69 -55.26
N GLU A 548 37.82 42.46 -55.84
CA GLU A 548 38.15 41.22 -56.52
C GLU A 548 38.22 40.07 -55.52
N LYS A 549 38.87 40.25 -54.38
CA LYS A 549 38.89 39.27 -53.29
C LYS A 549 37.49 38.92 -52.77
N LEU A 550 36.64 39.91 -52.52
CA LEU A 550 35.26 39.66 -52.08
C LEU A 550 34.45 38.86 -53.12
N ASP A 551 34.66 39.17 -54.39
CA ASP A 551 34.04 38.47 -55.51
C ASP A 551 34.56 37.03 -55.66
N GLU A 552 35.85 36.79 -55.42
CA GLU A 552 36.44 35.46 -55.46
C GLU A 552 35.80 34.49 -54.44
N ILE A 553 35.39 34.99 -53.26
CA ILE A 553 34.65 34.18 -52.28
C ILE A 553 33.36 33.65 -52.91
N LEU A 554 32.57 34.54 -53.53
CA LEU A 554 31.29 34.17 -54.11
C LEU A 554 31.43 33.33 -55.38
N ARG A 555 32.37 33.66 -56.28
CA ARG A 555 32.55 32.92 -57.54
C ARG A 555 32.94 31.47 -57.30
N ALA A 556 33.89 31.23 -56.39
CA ALA A 556 34.29 29.87 -56.03
C ALA A 556 33.10 29.04 -55.54
N ASP A 557 32.19 29.67 -54.79
CA ASP A 557 31.00 29.04 -54.24
C ASP A 557 29.86 28.89 -55.25
N VAL A 558 29.68 29.85 -56.16
CA VAL A 558 28.70 29.76 -57.26
C VAL A 558 29.06 28.63 -58.22
N ASP A 559 30.34 28.47 -58.54
CA ASP A 559 30.81 27.35 -59.38
C ASP A 559 30.58 26.00 -58.68
N LEU A 560 30.85 25.92 -57.38
CA LEU A 560 30.54 24.76 -56.53
C LEU A 560 29.02 24.47 -56.47
N TYR A 561 28.20 25.50 -56.32
CA TYR A 561 26.74 25.38 -56.29
C TYR A 561 26.19 24.85 -57.62
N LEU A 562 26.59 25.44 -58.75
CA LEU A 562 26.15 25.03 -60.09
C LEU A 562 26.58 23.58 -60.40
N SER A 563 27.73 23.13 -59.86
CA SER A 563 28.19 21.74 -60.01
C SER A 563 27.38 20.71 -59.20
N ASN A 564 26.67 21.15 -58.15
CA ASN A 564 25.93 20.30 -57.19
C ASN A 564 24.40 20.44 -57.25
N GLU A 565 23.87 21.24 -58.19
CA GLU A 565 22.45 21.57 -58.36
C GLU A 565 21.55 20.32 -58.54
N GLN A 566 22.10 19.20 -59.03
CA GLN A 566 21.36 17.94 -59.22
C GLN A 566 21.06 17.17 -57.92
N TYR A 567 21.70 17.53 -56.80
CA TYR A 567 21.64 16.76 -55.55
C TYR A 567 21.13 17.56 -54.33
N ASN A 568 20.96 18.88 -54.43
CA ASN A 568 20.45 19.75 -53.36
C ASN A 568 19.51 20.83 -53.92
N ASN A 569 18.21 20.75 -53.60
CA ASN A 569 17.18 21.69 -54.08
C ASN A 569 17.14 23.02 -53.30
N ASP A 570 17.89 23.16 -52.20
CA ASP A 570 17.84 24.35 -51.36
C ASP A 570 18.96 25.32 -51.76
N PHE A 571 18.60 26.51 -52.25
CA PHE A 571 19.57 27.53 -52.68
C PHE A 571 20.38 28.01 -51.45
N VAL A 572 21.67 27.68 -51.42
CA VAL A 572 22.50 27.75 -50.20
C VAL A 572 23.15 29.13 -49.96
N LEU A 573 23.30 29.93 -51.01
CA LEU A 573 23.94 31.26 -50.91
C LEU A 573 22.94 32.33 -50.50
N ASP A 574 23.34 33.21 -49.58
CA ASP A 574 22.59 34.42 -49.30
C ASP A 574 22.70 35.39 -50.49
N ILE A 575 21.59 35.59 -51.19
CA ILE A 575 21.52 36.44 -52.38
C ILE A 575 21.81 37.90 -52.05
N SER A 576 21.53 38.34 -50.83
CA SER A 576 21.81 39.71 -50.39
C SER A 576 23.31 40.01 -50.46
N THR A 577 24.14 39.05 -50.08
CA THR A 577 25.60 39.10 -50.17
C THR A 577 26.05 39.31 -51.62
N HIS A 578 25.49 38.54 -52.55
CA HIS A 578 25.76 38.64 -53.98
C HIS A 578 25.36 40.01 -54.56
N ILE A 579 24.18 40.50 -54.22
CA ILE A 579 23.71 41.82 -54.64
C ILE A 579 24.66 42.92 -54.17
N ILE A 580 25.11 42.87 -52.92
CA ILE A 580 25.98 43.89 -52.36
C ILE A 580 27.31 43.94 -53.12
N ILE A 581 27.93 42.79 -53.41
CA ILE A 581 29.20 42.75 -54.15
C ILE A 581 29.02 43.31 -55.57
N GLU A 582 28.01 42.86 -56.30
CA GLU A 582 27.75 43.35 -57.67
C GLU A 582 27.41 44.84 -57.71
N CYS A 583 26.62 45.32 -56.75
CA CYS A 583 26.35 46.75 -56.58
C CYS A 583 27.64 47.56 -56.35
N LEU A 584 28.53 47.07 -55.49
CA LEU A 584 29.82 47.72 -55.23
C LEU A 584 30.72 47.76 -56.47
N LYS A 585 30.79 46.66 -57.23
CA LYS A 585 31.53 46.63 -58.52
C LYS A 585 30.96 47.62 -59.52
N SER A 586 29.64 47.65 -59.66
CA SER A 586 28.93 48.55 -60.56
C SER A 586 29.18 50.02 -60.21
N TYR A 587 29.18 50.34 -58.91
CA TYR A 587 29.48 51.67 -58.42
C TYR A 587 30.91 52.09 -58.72
N VAL A 588 31.90 51.20 -58.52
CA VAL A 588 33.29 51.50 -58.88
C VAL A 588 33.47 51.72 -60.39
N LYS A 589 32.75 50.98 -61.23
CA LYS A 589 32.86 51.08 -62.69
C LYS A 589 32.11 52.28 -63.29
N THR A 590 30.93 52.59 -62.77
CA THR A 590 29.96 53.50 -63.41
C THR A 590 29.54 54.70 -62.56
N GLY A 591 29.92 54.72 -61.28
CA GLY A 591 29.44 55.70 -60.29
C GLY A 591 27.99 55.47 -59.84
N ASN A 592 27.33 54.42 -60.34
CA ASN A 592 25.93 54.10 -60.03
C ASN A 592 25.80 52.68 -59.48
N PHE A 593 24.84 52.47 -58.58
CA PHE A 593 24.49 51.13 -58.09
C PHE A 593 23.49 50.48 -59.05
N VAL A 594 24.00 49.87 -60.13
CA VAL A 594 23.19 49.12 -61.10
C VAL A 594 23.50 47.64 -60.96
N PHE A 595 22.48 46.80 -60.82
CA PHE A 595 22.62 45.36 -60.62
C PHE A 595 21.92 44.57 -61.72
N GLU A 596 22.65 43.65 -62.36
CA GLU A 596 22.12 42.67 -63.31
C GLU A 596 22.69 41.30 -62.95
N SER A 597 21.83 40.30 -62.70
CA SER A 597 22.32 38.94 -62.42
C SER A 597 21.29 37.84 -62.73
N ASP A 598 21.74 36.84 -63.50
CA ASP A 598 20.97 35.64 -63.82
C ASP A 598 20.73 34.72 -62.61
N LEU A 599 21.57 34.82 -61.57
CA LEU A 599 21.44 34.03 -60.33
C LEU A 599 20.12 34.35 -59.59
N ILE A 600 19.70 35.62 -59.57
CA ILE A 600 18.44 36.02 -58.93
C ILE A 600 17.24 35.50 -59.73
N LEU A 601 17.33 35.57 -61.06
CA LEU A 601 16.29 35.03 -61.94
C LEU A 601 16.14 33.51 -61.77
N LYS A 602 17.25 32.79 -61.48
CA LYS A 602 17.22 31.38 -61.13
C LYS A 602 16.60 31.10 -59.76
N ASP A 603 16.96 31.83 -58.70
CA ASP A 603 16.35 31.64 -57.36
C ASP A 603 14.84 31.92 -57.37
N LEU A 604 14.42 33.02 -58.03
CA LEU A 604 13.00 33.38 -58.16
C LEU A 604 12.18 32.35 -58.94
N ARG A 605 12.79 31.63 -59.89
CA ARG A 605 12.13 30.54 -60.63
C ARG A 605 11.90 29.31 -59.76
N ASN A 606 12.82 29.02 -58.84
CA ASN A 606 12.74 27.85 -57.97
C ASN A 606 11.83 28.08 -56.74
N ASN A 607 11.52 29.34 -56.40
CA ASN A 607 10.75 29.66 -55.20
C ASN A 607 9.83 30.87 -55.43
N SER A 608 8.74 30.67 -56.19
CA SER A 608 7.85 31.74 -56.70
C SER A 608 7.16 32.59 -55.62
N ASP A 609 7.01 32.04 -54.41
CA ASP A 609 6.33 32.71 -53.29
C ASP A 609 7.28 33.54 -52.40
N LYS A 610 8.60 33.42 -52.62
CA LYS A 610 9.64 34.06 -51.82
C LYS A 610 9.77 35.53 -52.23
N LYS A 611 9.39 36.45 -51.33
CA LYS A 611 9.66 37.88 -51.51
C LYS A 611 11.11 38.17 -51.18
N PHE A 612 11.90 38.59 -52.17
CA PHE A 612 13.28 38.99 -51.97
C PHE A 612 13.38 40.21 -51.05
N LYS A 613 14.22 40.12 -50.01
CA LYS A 613 14.52 41.23 -49.11
C LYS A 613 16.00 41.17 -48.72
N ILE A 614 16.66 42.33 -48.76
CA ILE A 614 17.98 42.51 -48.15
C ILE A 614 17.74 42.76 -46.66
N GLU A 615 17.87 41.71 -45.85
CA GLU A 615 17.74 41.78 -44.40
C GLU A 615 19.15 41.68 -43.76
N HIS A 616 19.32 42.21 -42.54
CA HIS A 616 20.52 42.05 -41.71
C HIS A 616 21.80 42.81 -42.11
N TYR A 617 22.02 43.16 -43.38
CA TYR A 617 23.19 43.96 -43.78
C TYR A 617 23.13 45.41 -43.30
N PHE A 618 21.96 46.04 -43.45
CA PHE A 618 21.73 47.46 -43.16
C PHE A 618 20.69 47.67 -42.06
N ASP A 619 20.44 46.63 -41.24
CA ASP A 619 19.58 46.75 -40.05
C ASP A 619 19.96 48.02 -39.28
N LYS A 620 18.96 48.81 -38.88
CA LYS A 620 19.17 50.06 -38.13
C LYS A 620 20.12 49.77 -36.98
N CYS A 621 21.38 50.19 -37.13
CA CYS A 621 22.27 50.36 -35.99
C CYS A 621 21.55 51.33 -35.07
N LYS A 622 21.09 50.87 -33.90
CA LYS A 622 20.45 51.73 -32.88
C LYS A 622 21.49 52.66 -32.22
N GLY A 623 22.38 53.30 -33.00
CA GLY A 623 23.59 53.99 -32.57
C GLY A 623 24.86 53.17 -32.77
N ARG A 624 26.01 53.69 -32.28
CA ARG A 624 27.21 52.87 -32.01
C ARG A 624 26.73 51.61 -31.31
N LEU A 625 27.22 50.43 -31.73
CA LEU A 625 27.11 49.22 -30.92
C LEU A 625 27.79 49.49 -29.57
N THR A 626 27.07 50.06 -28.62
CA THR A 626 27.26 49.69 -27.23
C THR A 626 26.84 48.24 -27.21
N ALA A 627 27.78 47.36 -26.90
CA ALA A 627 27.48 45.96 -26.71
C ALA A 627 26.21 45.86 -25.83
N ASP A 628 25.16 45.29 -26.41
CA ASP A 628 23.96 44.93 -25.69
C ASP A 628 24.34 43.63 -24.99
N TRP A 629 25.02 43.78 -23.86
CA TRP A 629 25.37 42.67 -23.00
C TRP A 629 24.06 42.13 -22.45
N ASP A 630 23.89 40.81 -22.45
CA ASP A 630 22.83 40.21 -21.66
C ASP A 630 23.18 40.43 -20.18
N TRP A 631 22.68 41.53 -19.64
CA TRP A 631 22.87 41.90 -18.23
C TRP A 631 22.11 40.97 -17.27
N ASN A 632 21.52 39.87 -17.77
CA ASN A 632 20.92 38.80 -16.97
C ASN A 632 21.84 37.58 -16.80
N THR A 633 23.13 37.71 -17.07
CA THR A 633 24.15 36.81 -16.49
C THR A 633 24.23 37.02 -14.97
N VAL A 634 25.10 36.31 -14.25
CA VAL A 634 25.08 36.18 -12.78
C VAL A 634 25.50 37.46 -12.01
N GLY A 635 25.14 38.64 -12.53
CA GLY A 635 25.40 39.98 -12.04
C GLY A 635 24.87 41.08 -12.99
N LYS A 636 24.85 42.33 -12.51
CA LYS A 636 24.37 43.51 -13.23
C LYS A 636 25.44 44.61 -13.22
N ILE A 637 25.69 45.24 -14.37
CA ILE A 637 26.51 46.46 -14.43
C ILE A 637 25.62 47.64 -14.86
N THR A 638 25.65 48.74 -14.11
CA THR A 638 24.84 49.94 -14.42
C THR A 638 25.67 51.22 -14.36
N GLN A 639 25.21 52.27 -15.04
CA GLN A 639 25.79 53.60 -14.90
C GLN A 639 25.05 54.36 -13.79
N VAL A 640 25.79 54.80 -12.77
CA VAL A 640 25.26 55.62 -11.69
C VAL A 640 25.75 57.05 -11.85
N PHE A 641 24.83 57.94 -12.21
CA PHE A 641 25.10 59.36 -12.43
C PHE A 641 25.17 60.12 -11.10
N TYR A 642 26.14 61.01 -10.98
CA TYR A 642 26.29 61.94 -9.86
C TYR A 642 26.77 63.30 -10.37
N GLY A 643 26.13 64.39 -9.94
CA GLY A 643 26.44 65.74 -10.44
C GLY A 643 26.10 65.96 -11.93
N GLU A 644 26.50 67.11 -12.47
CA GLU A 644 26.25 67.47 -13.87
C GLU A 644 27.13 66.64 -14.82
N GLY A 645 26.55 65.56 -15.36
CA GLY A 645 27.13 64.77 -16.46
C GLY A 645 28.22 63.76 -16.06
N GLN A 646 28.54 63.61 -14.77
CA GLN A 646 29.49 62.60 -14.30
C GLN A 646 28.76 61.31 -13.90
N PHE A 647 29.42 60.17 -14.11
CA PHE A 647 28.91 58.86 -13.71
C PHE A 647 30.05 57.90 -13.36
N TYR A 648 29.71 56.82 -12.67
CA TYR A 648 30.58 55.66 -12.46
C TYR A 648 29.83 54.38 -12.86
N TYR A 649 30.55 53.30 -13.12
CA TYR A 649 29.98 51.98 -13.37
C TYR A 649 29.79 51.23 -12.04
N ALA A 650 28.56 50.83 -11.70
CA ALA A 650 28.25 49.97 -10.57
C ALA A 650 28.18 48.51 -11.04
N ILE A 651 28.97 47.63 -10.43
CA ILE A 651 29.03 46.19 -10.71
C ILE A 651 28.44 45.42 -9.52
N GLU A 652 27.37 44.68 -9.77
CA GLU A 652 26.57 43.93 -8.80
C GLU A 652 26.56 42.45 -9.19
N PHE A 653 26.66 41.53 -8.24
CA PHE A 653 26.42 40.09 -8.47
C PHE A 653 26.08 39.41 -7.15
N GLU A 654 25.12 38.49 -7.19
CA GLU A 654 24.62 37.84 -5.99
C GLU A 654 25.51 36.63 -5.60
N PRO A 655 25.67 36.37 -4.28
CA PRO A 655 26.39 35.18 -3.79
C PRO A 655 25.68 33.86 -4.07
N GLY A 656 24.44 33.91 -4.55
CA GLY A 656 23.58 32.76 -4.84
C GLY A 656 22.11 33.15 -4.77
N ARG A 657 21.22 32.20 -5.08
CA ARG A 657 19.76 32.38 -5.04
C ARG A 657 19.11 31.38 -4.11
N GLN A 658 17.94 31.72 -3.56
CA GLN A 658 17.09 30.71 -2.93
C GLN A 658 16.38 29.91 -4.02
N ALA A 659 16.52 28.59 -3.99
CA ALA A 659 15.91 27.65 -4.92
C ALA A 659 14.93 26.73 -4.17
N GLU A 660 13.85 26.34 -4.84
CA GLU A 660 12.88 25.38 -4.31
C GLU A 660 13.19 23.97 -4.80
N GLY A 661 13.36 23.04 -3.87
CA GLY A 661 13.47 21.61 -4.14
C GLY A 661 12.18 20.88 -3.73
N LYS A 662 11.87 19.77 -4.39
CA LYS A 662 10.85 18.83 -3.93
C LYS A 662 11.51 17.54 -3.47
N ASN A 663 11.08 17.05 -2.31
CA ASN A 663 11.37 15.70 -1.84
C ASN A 663 10.05 15.00 -1.44
N TYR A 664 10.16 13.80 -0.91
CA TYR A 664 9.01 12.99 -0.48
C TYR A 664 8.10 13.68 0.57
N TYR A 665 8.61 14.67 1.31
CA TYR A 665 7.89 15.40 2.36
C TYR A 665 7.33 16.76 1.92
N GLY A 666 7.49 17.14 0.64
CA GLY A 666 6.97 18.38 0.07
C GLY A 666 8.06 19.29 -0.52
N SER A 667 7.71 20.57 -0.72
CA SER A 667 8.63 21.60 -1.20
C SER A 667 9.45 22.19 -0.05
N TYR A 668 10.77 22.35 -0.25
CA TYR A 668 11.67 23.01 0.69
C TYR A 668 12.57 24.02 -0.05
N THR A 669 12.96 25.11 0.60
CA THR A 669 13.86 26.11 0.03
C THR A 669 15.30 25.85 0.48
N TYR A 670 16.26 25.89 -0.44
CA TYR A 670 17.70 25.83 -0.14
C TYR A 670 18.46 26.95 -0.86
N PHE A 671 19.63 27.35 -0.34
CA PHE A 671 20.46 28.38 -0.95
C PHE A 671 21.40 27.76 -1.98
N GLU A 672 21.16 28.03 -3.25
CA GLU A 672 22.03 27.64 -4.37
C GLU A 672 23.13 28.70 -4.50
N LYS A 673 24.33 28.37 -4.00
CA LYS A 673 25.50 29.26 -4.06
C LYS A 673 25.89 29.50 -5.53
N ASN A 674 26.14 30.76 -5.89
CA ASN A 674 26.71 31.10 -7.18
C ASN A 674 28.15 30.54 -7.25
N PRO A 675 28.44 29.55 -8.12
CA PRO A 675 29.73 28.88 -8.18
C PRO A 675 30.86 29.84 -8.61
N ASN A 676 30.52 30.91 -9.34
CA ASN A 676 31.47 31.88 -9.87
C ASN A 676 31.70 33.09 -8.94
N PHE A 677 30.98 33.20 -7.81
CA PHE A 677 30.99 34.41 -6.96
C PHE A 677 32.38 34.82 -6.48
N GLU A 678 33.19 33.89 -5.96
CA GLU A 678 34.53 34.22 -5.47
C GLU A 678 35.48 34.61 -6.61
N ASN A 679 35.36 33.96 -7.76
CA ASN A 679 36.17 34.30 -8.94
C ASN A 679 35.82 35.71 -9.46
N LEU A 680 34.52 36.01 -9.60
CA LEU A 680 34.03 37.33 -10.01
C LEU A 680 34.48 38.43 -9.06
N LYS A 681 34.44 38.17 -7.75
CA LYS A 681 34.92 39.09 -6.72
C LYS A 681 36.42 39.39 -6.86
N GLU A 682 37.25 38.38 -7.13
CA GLU A 682 38.68 38.58 -7.36
C GLU A 682 38.98 39.27 -8.70
N GLU A 683 38.19 39.02 -9.75
CA GLU A 683 38.34 39.71 -11.03
C GLU A 683 37.96 41.19 -10.95
N VAL A 684 36.86 41.57 -10.28
CA VAL A 684 36.53 42.99 -10.06
C VAL A 684 37.63 43.68 -9.26
N LYS A 685 38.28 42.97 -8.34
CA LYS A 685 39.41 43.52 -7.59
C LYS A 685 40.63 43.85 -8.46
N LYS A 686 40.70 43.40 -9.71
CA LYS A 686 41.81 43.75 -10.62
C LYS A 686 41.59 45.09 -11.32
N ILE A 687 40.36 45.60 -11.35
CA ILE A 687 40.03 46.87 -12.02
C ILE A 687 40.66 48.04 -11.25
N PRO A 688 41.40 48.97 -11.90
CA PRO A 688 41.97 50.12 -11.19
C PRO A 688 40.89 50.99 -10.55
N ASN A 689 41.19 51.65 -9.43
CA ASN A 689 40.32 52.62 -8.76
C ASN A 689 38.90 52.16 -8.38
N ARG A 690 38.59 50.85 -8.40
CA ARG A 690 37.31 50.33 -7.89
C ARG A 690 37.15 50.59 -6.39
N LYS A 691 35.93 50.88 -5.96
CA LYS A 691 35.53 51.03 -4.55
C LYS A 691 34.28 50.22 -4.27
N TRP A 692 34.29 49.43 -3.20
CA TRP A 692 33.08 48.77 -2.72
C TRP A 692 32.16 49.81 -2.06
N ASN A 693 30.89 49.83 -2.46
CA ASN A 693 29.84 50.61 -1.84
C ASN A 693 28.98 49.68 -0.96
N PRO A 694 29.18 49.68 0.38
CA PRO A 694 28.46 48.78 1.28
C PRO A 694 26.96 49.08 1.38
N ASP A 695 26.54 50.33 1.16
CA ASP A 695 25.13 50.72 1.29
C ASP A 695 24.29 50.27 0.10
N LYS A 696 24.93 50.07 -1.05
CA LYS A 696 24.29 49.67 -2.32
C LYS A 696 24.70 48.29 -2.81
N ASN A 697 25.55 47.58 -2.07
CA ASN A 697 26.07 46.25 -2.37
C ASN A 697 26.65 46.12 -3.79
N HIS A 698 27.46 47.10 -4.22
CA HIS A 698 28.11 47.06 -5.52
C HIS A 698 29.54 47.59 -5.51
N TRP A 699 30.32 47.21 -6.52
CA TRP A 699 31.62 47.83 -6.80
C TRP A 699 31.45 49.01 -7.74
N GLY A 700 31.78 50.21 -7.29
CA GLY A 700 31.83 51.42 -8.10
C GLY A 700 33.19 51.57 -8.80
N VAL A 701 33.18 51.71 -10.12
CA VAL A 701 34.36 51.93 -10.95
C VAL A 701 34.23 53.26 -11.69
N PRO A 702 35.23 54.18 -11.60
CA PRO A 702 35.18 55.46 -12.29
C PRO A 702 34.99 55.31 -13.80
N SER A 703 34.26 56.24 -14.43
CA SER A 703 34.01 56.24 -15.88
C SER A 703 35.28 56.31 -16.74
N SER A 704 36.40 56.78 -16.18
CA SER A 704 37.73 56.77 -16.83
C SER A 704 38.25 55.35 -17.14
N ASN A 705 37.80 54.33 -16.40
CA ASN A 705 38.28 52.96 -16.52
C ASN A 705 37.32 52.08 -17.34
N LYS A 706 36.71 52.69 -18.36
CA LYS A 706 35.68 52.08 -19.21
C LYS A 706 36.15 50.78 -19.87
N GLU A 707 37.38 50.76 -20.39
CA GLU A 707 37.98 49.58 -21.04
C GLU A 707 38.10 48.39 -20.07
N ASP A 708 38.53 48.63 -18.82
CA ASP A 708 38.67 47.57 -17.81
C ASP A 708 37.32 46.99 -17.40
N VAL A 709 36.29 47.83 -17.29
CA VAL A 709 34.90 47.38 -17.03
C VAL A 709 34.39 46.52 -18.18
N TYR A 710 34.74 46.86 -19.42
CA TYR A 710 34.36 46.09 -20.60
C TYR A 710 35.11 44.76 -20.71
N LEU A 711 36.39 44.73 -20.36
CA LEU A 711 37.17 43.49 -20.26
C LEU A 711 36.62 42.57 -19.16
N PHE A 712 36.19 43.14 -18.04
CA PHE A 712 35.53 42.40 -16.98
C PHE A 712 34.17 41.83 -17.43
N ALA A 713 33.33 42.63 -18.10
CA ALA A 713 32.04 42.17 -18.63
C ALA A 713 32.18 41.02 -19.63
N LYS A 714 33.17 41.08 -20.53
CA LYS A 714 33.50 39.97 -21.46
C LYS A 714 33.81 38.65 -20.77
N LYS A 715 34.46 38.71 -19.60
CA LYS A 715 34.79 37.50 -18.82
C LYS A 715 33.56 36.88 -18.16
N ILE A 716 32.60 37.71 -17.72
CA ILE A 716 31.34 37.26 -17.14
C ILE A 716 30.49 36.48 -18.15
N ASP A 717 30.42 36.96 -19.40
CA ASP A 717 29.61 36.33 -20.45
C ASP A 717 30.17 34.97 -20.92
N SER A 718 31.43 34.67 -20.57
CA SER A 718 32.14 33.44 -20.93
C SER A 718 32.21 32.39 -19.80
N SER A 719 31.58 32.66 -18.65
CA SER A 719 31.64 31.86 -17.41
C SER A 719 30.27 31.52 -16.87
#